data_AF-A0A834CXC9-F1
#
_entry.id   AF-A0A834CXC9-F1
#
_cell.length_a   1.000
_cell.length_b   1.000
_cell.length_c   1.000
_cell.angle_alpha   90.00
_cell.angle_beta   90.00
_cell.angle_gamma   90.00
#
_symmetry.space_group_name_H-M   'P 1'
#
loop_
_entity.id
_entity.type
_entity.pdbx_description
1 polymer ?
#
loop_
_entity_poly.entity_id
_entity_poly.type
_entity_poly.pdbx_seq_one_letter_code
_entity_poly.pdbx_strand_id
1 'polypeptide(L)'
;MVLNAMGYDDNDGKITFHKDMNRICFSPPNDPLLPRKLNAFQKFTKKLGGILFISRYRSTSVHHLGGCNASSDHLCGVCNPSGQVFDPEGPATVHAGLYVCDASLIPCSVGINPSLTIATAAEYVSKHLVRDVLMYKNNNDIEIPVKTDHQSPHSTPEKNTRGDWRSMVIFKETMRGYIGGMPSTAYLKMKMNSRDKKGPGEWKWGIRECHPLLRGKVGGYVEFKAIEKDKLHVLEGKINLCKVDCRTPYTQYMHYHLLLAASSGSRYVLEGKKILNPYLFALNAWSETTTLHVTFRKVIMNNSGEDEMNLKGEFHISMTELLKSLLSLEGNNRGRLIRLLLRTLLRTYIFQIPRGSHKDFTISDSCLKRYPSSTLHEIKTEDGFFISCRQWKCTRIPLTLEGPKQPKPVLLLNGHSTESYSLPTEPNDLVRTLLEEGHETWLLQPRLHPLNPSNYFTIEDIGRFDVPAAINKILELHGQHTTIHVVAHCVGGLAVHIALMGGHVSSAHIASLSCTNSSMFFKLNASSMFKMWLPLIPLSMVILGKNKILPLLETSKASRRHRLLQYIARWIPRCERCTCNECEVFSGIFGNTFWHENISPSMHYWLHKESLTRLPMATFPHLRKICKAGFIVDNNGNNSYLIHPERMALPTLYISGGRSLLVTPETSFLAHKYMKLHQPAFRHERIVVEGFGHSDLLIGEESYEKVFPHILSHIRSSAEGGKNGETIAEGRKYGKESLEWENDPYEEYGGFRSWFPPLAVILLFLFFFFSLSCF
;
A
#
# COMPACT_ATOMS: atom_id res chain seq x y z
N MET A 1 30.93 1.48 -19.25
CA MET A 1 31.63 1.57 -20.57
C MET A 1 30.73 0.95 -21.63
N VAL A 2 30.58 1.57 -22.79
CA VAL A 2 29.76 1.03 -23.90
C VAL A 2 30.71 0.63 -25.03
N LEU A 3 30.60 -0.61 -25.52
CA LEU A 3 31.39 -1.12 -26.64
C LEU A 3 30.49 -1.20 -27.87
N ASN A 4 30.80 -0.40 -28.89
CA ASN A 4 30.11 -0.43 -30.19
C ASN A 4 31.05 -1.01 -31.24
N ALA A 5 30.53 -1.92 -32.08
CA ALA A 5 31.24 -2.44 -33.25
C ALA A 5 30.38 -2.19 -34.48
N MET A 6 30.98 -1.58 -35.49
CA MET A 6 30.36 -1.36 -36.80
C MET A 6 30.90 -2.40 -37.77
N GLY A 7 30.04 -2.94 -38.62
CA GLY A 7 30.43 -3.92 -39.64
C GLY A 7 29.24 -4.27 -40.53
N TYR A 8 29.52 -4.93 -41.64
CA TYR A 8 28.51 -5.34 -42.60
C TYR A 8 27.64 -6.49 -42.07
N ASP A 9 26.37 -6.46 -42.46
CA ASP A 9 25.41 -7.57 -42.40
C ASP A 9 24.93 -7.87 -43.83
N ASP A 10 24.07 -8.87 -43.99
CA ASP A 10 23.55 -9.28 -45.30
C ASP A 10 22.45 -8.33 -45.83
N ASN A 11 22.12 -7.24 -45.11
CA ASN A 11 21.08 -6.25 -45.42
C ASN A 11 19.68 -6.85 -45.70
N ASP A 12 19.36 -8.03 -45.18
CA ASP A 12 18.12 -8.77 -45.41
C ASP A 12 17.07 -8.59 -44.29
N GLY A 13 17.32 -7.67 -43.36
CA GLY A 13 16.43 -7.35 -42.25
C GLY A 13 15.09 -6.78 -42.73
N LYS A 14 13.99 -7.17 -42.08
CA LYS A 14 12.62 -6.76 -42.47
C LYS A 14 11.86 -6.18 -41.29
N ILE A 15 11.20 -5.05 -41.52
CA ILE A 15 10.21 -4.49 -40.59
C ILE A 15 8.86 -4.54 -41.29
N THR A 16 7.91 -5.31 -40.77
CA THR A 16 6.56 -5.38 -41.31
C THR A 16 5.55 -4.88 -40.28
N PHE A 17 4.54 -4.14 -40.74
CA PHE A 17 3.43 -3.71 -39.89
C PHE A 17 2.17 -4.46 -40.29
N HIS A 18 1.71 -5.36 -39.42
CA HIS A 18 0.45 -6.06 -39.59
C HIS A 18 -0.68 -5.17 -39.08
N LYS A 19 -1.34 -4.48 -40.01
CA LYS A 19 -2.36 -3.46 -39.77
C LYS A 19 -3.55 -3.99 -38.96
N ASP A 20 -3.99 -5.22 -39.25
CA ASP A 20 -5.14 -5.86 -38.59
C ASP A 20 -4.84 -6.27 -37.14
N MET A 21 -3.59 -6.62 -36.86
CA MET A 21 -3.13 -6.97 -35.51
C MET A 21 -2.48 -5.79 -34.79
N ASN A 22 -2.39 -4.63 -35.45
CA ASN A 22 -1.68 -3.45 -34.98
C ASN A 22 -0.27 -3.78 -34.43
N ARG A 23 0.44 -4.70 -35.10
CA ARG A 23 1.69 -5.30 -34.64
C ARG A 23 2.83 -5.01 -35.60
N ILE A 24 3.93 -4.46 -35.09
CA ILE A 24 5.20 -4.36 -35.81
C ILE A 24 5.98 -5.67 -35.59
N CYS A 25 6.32 -6.35 -36.67
CA CYS A 25 7.21 -7.50 -36.68
C CYS A 25 8.58 -7.04 -37.18
N PHE A 26 9.62 -7.29 -36.40
CA PHE A 26 11.01 -7.01 -36.77
C PHE A 26 11.78 -8.32 -36.92
N SER A 27 12.27 -8.58 -38.12
CA SER A 27 13.21 -9.66 -38.41
C SER A 27 14.60 -9.04 -38.60
N PRO A 28 15.56 -9.28 -37.70
CA PRO A 28 16.90 -8.71 -37.83
C PRO A 28 17.62 -9.27 -39.07
N PRO A 29 18.53 -8.50 -39.68
CA PRO A 29 19.38 -9.01 -40.75
C PRO A 29 20.34 -10.09 -40.24
N ASN A 30 20.74 -10.99 -41.13
CA ASN A 30 21.79 -11.96 -40.87
C ASN A 30 23.16 -11.26 -40.80
N ASP A 31 23.89 -11.45 -39.70
CA ASP A 31 25.23 -10.88 -39.49
C ASP A 31 26.26 -12.01 -39.33
N PRO A 32 26.94 -12.43 -40.40
CA PRO A 32 27.92 -13.52 -40.35
C PRO A 32 29.15 -13.17 -39.51
N LEU A 33 29.40 -11.88 -39.24
CA LEU A 33 30.54 -11.41 -38.46
C LEU A 33 30.20 -11.26 -36.97
N LEU A 34 28.93 -11.41 -36.58
CA LEU A 34 28.47 -11.27 -35.20
C LEU A 34 29.26 -12.13 -34.19
N PRO A 35 29.55 -13.42 -34.44
CA PRO A 35 30.33 -14.22 -33.49
C PRO A 35 31.74 -13.66 -33.27
N ARG A 36 32.37 -13.09 -34.32
CA ARG A 36 33.69 -12.47 -34.22
C ARG A 36 33.65 -11.17 -33.40
N LYS A 37 32.62 -10.34 -33.60
CA LYS A 37 32.38 -9.11 -32.82
C LYS A 37 32.20 -9.44 -31.32
N LEU A 38 31.41 -10.46 -31.01
CA LEU A 38 31.17 -10.91 -29.62
C LEU A 38 32.44 -11.43 -28.95
N ASN A 39 33.23 -12.24 -29.65
CA ASN A 39 34.52 -12.73 -29.14
C ASN A 39 35.49 -11.58 -28.82
N ALA A 40 35.51 -10.53 -29.64
CA ALA A 40 36.32 -9.33 -29.37
C ALA A 40 35.84 -8.60 -28.10
N PHE A 41 34.53 -8.37 -27.96
CA PHE A 41 33.97 -7.72 -26.76
C PHE A 41 34.23 -8.51 -25.48
N GLN A 42 34.15 -9.84 -25.52
CA GLN A 42 34.47 -10.69 -24.37
C GLN A 42 35.93 -10.56 -23.96
N LYS A 43 36.86 -10.57 -24.92
CA LYS A 43 38.29 -10.39 -24.65
C LYS A 43 38.57 -9.02 -24.02
N PHE A 44 37.97 -7.95 -24.54
CA PHE A 44 38.11 -6.60 -23.96
C PHE A 44 37.53 -6.52 -22.55
N THR A 45 36.34 -7.07 -22.34
CA THR A 45 35.66 -7.01 -21.04
C THR A 45 36.41 -7.80 -19.96
N LYS A 46 36.96 -8.98 -20.31
CA LYS A 46 37.80 -9.78 -19.41
C LYS A 46 39.07 -9.04 -18.99
N LYS A 47 39.76 -8.39 -19.94
CA LYS A 47 40.97 -7.60 -19.63
C LYS A 47 40.70 -6.41 -18.70
N LEU A 48 39.48 -5.87 -18.73
CA LEU A 48 39.06 -4.75 -17.89
C LEU A 48 38.44 -5.20 -16.55
N GLY A 49 38.42 -6.50 -16.25
CA GLY A 49 37.82 -7.04 -15.02
C GLY A 49 36.30 -6.89 -14.93
N GLY A 50 35.62 -6.64 -16.06
CA GLY A 50 34.18 -6.42 -16.11
C GLY A 50 33.37 -7.66 -16.50
N ILE A 51 32.04 -7.54 -16.41
CA ILE A 51 31.07 -8.54 -16.89
C ILE A 51 30.43 -8.02 -18.18
N LEU A 52 30.45 -8.81 -19.25
CA LEU A 52 29.87 -8.42 -20.54
C LEU A 52 28.37 -8.68 -20.54
N PHE A 53 27.57 -7.61 -20.55
CA PHE A 53 26.13 -7.67 -20.75
C PHE A 53 25.78 -7.43 -22.22
N ILE A 54 24.98 -8.30 -22.84
CA ILE A 54 24.56 -8.20 -24.24
C ILE A 54 23.04 -8.14 -24.29
N SER A 55 22.49 -7.11 -24.94
CA SER A 55 21.05 -6.96 -25.17
C SER A 55 20.48 -8.11 -26.03
N ARG A 56 19.22 -8.47 -25.78
CA ARG A 56 18.48 -9.47 -26.58
C ARG A 56 18.29 -9.02 -28.03
N TYR A 57 18.29 -7.71 -28.29
CA TYR A 57 18.32 -7.10 -29.62
C TYR A 57 19.75 -6.67 -29.92
N ARG A 58 20.45 -7.48 -30.72
CA ARG A 58 21.91 -7.46 -30.86
C ARG A 58 22.45 -6.49 -31.92
N SER A 59 21.57 -5.98 -32.78
CA SER A 59 21.93 -5.14 -33.93
C SER A 59 21.12 -3.85 -33.91
N THR A 60 21.81 -2.73 -34.12
CA THR A 60 21.20 -1.41 -34.30
C THR A 60 21.55 -0.93 -35.70
N SER A 61 20.55 -0.67 -36.54
CA SER A 61 20.76 0.00 -37.81
C SER A 61 20.81 1.51 -37.56
N VAL A 62 21.83 2.17 -38.10
CA VAL A 62 21.97 3.62 -38.09
C VAL A 62 21.85 4.09 -39.53
N HIS A 63 21.08 5.16 -39.78
CA HIS A 63 20.71 5.70 -41.11
C HIS A 63 19.69 4.85 -41.89
N HIS A 64 18.45 4.77 -41.39
CA HIS A 64 17.35 4.17 -42.15
C HIS A 64 17.11 4.94 -43.46
N LEU A 65 17.31 4.26 -44.58
CA LEU A 65 17.07 4.76 -45.93
C LEU A 65 15.74 4.21 -46.47
N GLY A 66 15.24 4.79 -47.56
CA GLY A 66 14.17 4.19 -48.35
C GLY A 66 12.74 4.42 -47.88
N GLY A 67 12.49 5.55 -47.20
CA GLY A 67 11.13 5.96 -46.82
C GLY A 67 10.28 6.48 -47.99
N CYS A 68 10.92 7.04 -49.03
CA CYS A 68 10.29 7.64 -50.19
C CYS A 68 11.01 7.21 -51.48
N ASN A 69 11.12 5.89 -51.69
CA ASN A 69 11.92 5.30 -52.76
C ASN A 69 11.70 5.93 -54.14
N ALA A 70 12.81 6.24 -54.81
CA ALA A 70 12.81 6.52 -56.23
C ALA A 70 12.41 5.27 -57.04
N SER A 71 11.53 5.47 -58.02
CA SER A 71 11.00 4.42 -58.90
C SER A 71 10.67 4.99 -60.27
N SER A 72 10.48 4.11 -61.26
CA SER A 72 9.96 4.49 -62.58
C SER A 72 8.47 4.87 -62.56
N ASP A 73 7.72 4.38 -61.57
CA ASP A 73 6.28 4.62 -61.43
C ASP A 73 5.82 4.72 -59.96
N HIS A 74 4.60 5.23 -59.79
CA HIS A 74 3.95 5.46 -58.50
C HIS A 74 3.46 4.17 -57.79
N LEU A 75 3.48 3.01 -58.47
CA LEU A 75 3.09 1.73 -57.87
C LEU A 75 4.28 1.09 -57.15
N CYS A 76 5.48 1.32 -57.66
CA CYS A 76 6.72 0.73 -57.15
C CYS A 76 7.54 1.70 -56.28
N GLY A 77 7.19 2.98 -56.21
CA GLY A 77 7.85 3.96 -55.35
C GLY A 77 7.07 5.26 -55.19
N VAL A 78 7.62 6.17 -54.37
CA VAL A 78 6.97 7.43 -53.99
C VAL A 78 7.45 8.60 -54.86
N CYS A 79 8.70 8.55 -55.29
CA CYS A 79 9.31 9.61 -56.10
C CYS A 79 9.80 9.06 -57.44
N ASN A 80 9.89 9.92 -58.45
CA ASN A 80 10.59 9.60 -59.68
C ASN A 80 12.12 9.72 -59.50
N PRO A 81 12.95 9.33 -60.50
CA PRO A 81 14.41 9.40 -60.38
C PRO A 81 14.97 10.81 -60.18
N SER A 82 14.21 11.85 -60.53
CA SER A 82 14.56 13.26 -60.33
C SER A 82 14.15 13.79 -58.95
N GLY A 83 13.61 12.93 -58.07
CA GLY A 83 13.20 13.29 -56.72
C GLY A 83 11.81 13.93 -56.62
N GLN A 84 11.03 14.02 -57.70
CA GLN A 84 9.66 14.56 -57.66
C GLN A 84 8.70 13.53 -57.12
N VAL A 85 7.77 13.96 -56.26
CA VAL A 85 6.76 13.07 -55.68
C VAL A 85 5.66 12.78 -56.71
N PHE A 86 5.35 11.50 -56.92
CA PHE A 86 4.27 11.11 -57.82
C PHE A 86 2.91 11.56 -57.30
N ASP A 87 2.06 11.99 -58.22
CA ASP A 87 0.63 12.24 -57.98
C ASP A 87 -0.15 10.96 -58.33
N PRO A 88 -0.89 10.36 -57.38
CA PRO A 88 -1.62 9.13 -57.60
C PRO A 88 -2.81 9.26 -58.58
N GLU A 89 -3.22 10.48 -58.94
CA GLU A 89 -4.37 10.71 -59.83
C GLU A 89 -4.08 10.48 -61.33
N GLY A 90 -2.82 10.27 -61.73
CA GLY A 90 -2.46 10.02 -63.13
C GLY A 90 -1.18 9.17 -63.33
N PRO A 91 -1.09 8.37 -64.42
CA PRO A 91 0.12 7.62 -64.73
C PRO A 91 1.25 8.59 -65.08
N ALA A 92 2.30 8.59 -64.26
CA ALA A 92 3.50 9.44 -64.37
C ALA A 92 3.30 10.95 -64.12
N THR A 93 2.18 11.36 -63.52
CA THR A 93 2.02 12.74 -63.02
C THR A 93 2.77 12.92 -61.69
N VAL A 94 3.25 14.13 -61.44
CA VAL A 94 3.98 14.50 -60.22
C VAL A 94 3.37 15.75 -59.60
N HIS A 95 3.45 15.88 -58.28
CA HIS A 95 3.04 17.11 -57.59
C HIS A 95 4.02 18.24 -57.89
N ALA A 96 3.55 19.27 -58.58
CA ALA A 96 4.39 20.40 -58.99
C ALA A 96 5.04 21.09 -57.77
N GLY A 97 6.36 21.28 -57.83
CA GLY A 97 7.13 21.96 -56.78
C GLY A 97 7.45 21.10 -55.55
N LEU A 98 7.04 19.83 -55.52
CA LEU A 98 7.30 18.94 -54.38
C LEU A 98 8.39 17.90 -54.69
N TYR A 99 9.50 17.98 -53.95
CA TYR A 99 10.69 17.16 -54.15
C TYR A 99 11.18 16.54 -52.84
N VAL A 100 11.78 15.36 -52.95
CA VAL A 100 12.52 14.66 -51.90
C VAL A 100 14.00 14.61 -52.28
N CYS A 101 14.84 15.19 -51.43
CA CYS A 101 16.28 15.34 -51.68
C CYS A 101 17.15 14.68 -50.60
N ASP A 102 16.57 13.88 -49.71
CA ASP A 102 17.28 13.29 -48.59
C ASP A 102 17.48 11.77 -48.75
N ALA A 103 17.97 11.15 -47.69
CA ALA A 103 18.30 9.73 -47.64
C ALA A 103 17.09 8.81 -47.89
N SER A 104 15.86 9.31 -47.74
CA SER A 104 14.64 8.54 -47.96
C SER A 104 14.42 8.13 -49.41
N LEU A 105 15.05 8.82 -50.38
CA LEU A 105 14.98 8.51 -51.81
C LEU A 105 15.69 7.19 -52.18
N ILE A 106 16.68 6.79 -51.37
CA ILE A 106 17.59 5.67 -51.65
C ILE A 106 16.94 4.35 -51.20
N PRO A 107 16.65 3.40 -52.11
CA PRO A 107 15.77 2.26 -51.82
C PRO A 107 16.41 1.14 -50.99
N CYS A 108 17.70 1.23 -50.69
CA CYS A 108 18.42 0.21 -49.93
C CYS A 108 19.51 0.82 -49.04
N SER A 109 19.99 0.03 -48.08
CA SER A 109 21.17 0.34 -47.28
C SER A 109 22.41 0.43 -48.18
N VAL A 110 23.15 1.54 -48.08
CA VAL A 110 24.41 1.75 -48.84
C VAL A 110 25.66 1.45 -48.01
N GLY A 111 25.48 0.85 -46.82
CA GLY A 111 26.58 0.45 -45.93
C GLY A 111 27.14 1.58 -45.05
N ILE A 112 28.40 1.43 -44.61
CA ILE A 112 29.03 2.34 -43.65
C ILE A 112 29.33 3.69 -44.31
N ASN A 113 28.91 4.76 -43.61
CA ASN A 113 29.09 6.17 -43.96
C ASN A 113 28.35 6.61 -45.24
N PRO A 114 27.00 6.66 -45.21
CA PRO A 114 26.18 7.01 -46.38
C PRO A 114 26.24 8.49 -46.76
N SER A 115 26.96 9.33 -46.00
CA SER A 115 26.90 10.80 -46.11
C SER A 115 27.20 11.30 -47.53
N LEU A 116 28.22 10.74 -48.21
CA LEU A 116 28.59 11.18 -49.55
C LEU A 116 27.58 10.72 -50.61
N THR A 117 27.01 9.52 -50.43
CA THR A 117 25.96 9.01 -51.32
C THR A 117 24.68 9.84 -51.21
N ILE A 118 24.29 10.19 -49.98
CA ILE A 118 23.14 11.06 -49.72
C ILE A 118 23.40 12.46 -50.30
N ALA A 119 24.60 13.02 -50.09
CA ALA A 119 24.97 14.32 -50.65
C ALA A 119 24.93 14.31 -52.18
N THR A 120 25.46 13.26 -52.82
CA THR A 120 25.42 13.10 -54.28
C THR A 120 23.99 13.00 -54.80
N ALA A 121 23.12 12.23 -54.12
CA ALA A 121 21.71 12.12 -54.49
C ALA A 121 20.98 13.46 -54.35
N ALA A 122 21.22 14.19 -53.25
CA ALA A 122 20.67 15.52 -53.02
C ALA A 122 21.13 16.52 -54.10
N GLU A 123 22.42 16.51 -54.45
CA GLU A 123 22.98 17.36 -55.51
C GLU A 123 22.36 17.03 -56.87
N TYR A 124 22.19 15.74 -57.18
CA TYR A 124 21.55 15.29 -58.42
C TYR A 124 20.10 15.80 -58.52
N VAL A 125 19.29 15.64 -57.48
CA VAL A 125 17.91 16.15 -57.43
C VAL A 125 17.90 17.68 -57.56
N SER A 126 18.83 18.38 -56.89
CA SER A 126 18.92 19.85 -56.95
C SER A 126 19.15 20.37 -58.38
N LYS A 127 19.91 19.65 -59.21
CA LYS A 127 20.14 20.02 -60.62
C LYS A 127 18.85 19.95 -61.44
N HIS A 128 18.01 18.95 -61.20
CA HIS A 128 16.71 18.82 -61.86
C HIS A 128 15.71 19.86 -61.36
N LEU A 129 15.65 20.09 -60.04
CA LEU A 129 14.86 21.18 -59.46
C LEU A 129 15.17 22.53 -60.12
N VAL A 130 16.47 22.88 -60.25
CA VAL A 130 16.89 24.14 -60.86
C VAL A 130 16.50 24.21 -62.33
N ARG A 131 16.65 23.12 -63.09
CA ARG A 131 16.22 23.04 -64.49
C ARG A 131 14.72 23.27 -64.63
N ASP A 132 13.92 22.62 -63.80
CA ASP A 132 12.46 22.73 -63.85
C ASP A 132 12.00 24.15 -63.49
N VAL A 133 12.63 24.79 -62.51
CA VAL A 133 12.38 26.20 -62.18
C VAL A 133 12.76 27.14 -63.33
N LEU A 134 13.89 26.91 -64.01
CA LEU A 134 14.31 27.72 -65.16
C LEU A 134 13.39 27.52 -66.37
N MET A 135 12.96 26.28 -66.65
CA MET A 135 11.97 25.98 -67.68
C MET A 135 10.61 26.62 -67.37
N TYR A 136 10.17 26.56 -66.11
CA TYR A 136 8.98 27.26 -65.64
C TYR A 136 9.08 28.78 -65.82
N LYS A 137 10.26 29.36 -65.55
CA LYS A 137 10.52 30.80 -65.72
C LYS A 137 10.55 31.23 -67.19
N ASN A 138 11.06 30.39 -68.09
CA ASN A 138 11.07 30.67 -69.54
C ASN A 138 9.68 30.51 -70.20
N ASN A 139 8.78 29.72 -69.60
CA ASN A 139 7.41 29.51 -70.12
C ASN A 139 6.37 30.51 -69.58
N ASN A 140 6.74 31.43 -68.68
CA ASN A 140 5.84 32.39 -68.03
C ASN A 140 5.96 33.84 -68.58
N ASP A 141 5.83 34.01 -69.90
CA ASP A 141 5.31 35.26 -70.50
C ASP A 141 3.78 35.21 -70.68
N ILE A 142 3.09 34.31 -69.97
CA ILE A 142 1.62 34.24 -69.95
C ILE A 142 1.16 34.14 -68.49
N GLU A 143 0.48 35.20 -68.03
CA GLU A 143 -0.12 35.32 -66.71
C GLU A 143 -1.08 34.15 -66.40
N ILE A 144 -0.90 33.52 -65.24
CA ILE A 144 -1.89 32.59 -64.68
C ILE A 144 -2.63 33.31 -63.53
N PRO A 145 -3.96 33.43 -63.59
CA PRO A 145 -4.73 34.17 -62.61
C PRO A 145 -4.82 33.40 -61.28
N VAL A 146 -4.41 34.06 -60.21
CA VAL A 146 -4.74 33.67 -58.83
C VAL A 146 -6.24 33.94 -58.63
N LYS A 147 -7.06 32.89 -58.54
CA LYS A 147 -8.48 33.04 -58.17
C LYS A 147 -8.64 32.97 -56.66
N THR A 148 -8.96 34.13 -56.08
CA THR A 148 -9.66 34.29 -54.80
C THR A 148 -11.17 34.14 -54.97
N ASP A 149 -11.73 33.28 -54.12
CA ASP A 149 -13.03 33.28 -53.43
C ASP A 149 -14.41 33.00 -54.08
N HIS A 150 -15.17 32.23 -53.27
CA HIS A 150 -16.62 32.04 -53.14
C HIS A 150 -17.49 31.41 -54.24
N GLN A 151 -18.08 30.23 -53.93
CA GLN A 151 -19.53 30.03 -53.70
C GLN A 151 -19.87 28.53 -53.48
N SER A 152 -20.59 28.22 -52.39
CA SER A 152 -21.31 26.95 -52.18
C SER A 152 -22.62 26.94 -53.00
N PRO A 153 -23.23 25.79 -53.40
CA PRO A 153 -23.95 24.93 -52.44
C PRO A 153 -24.02 23.41 -52.79
N HIS A 154 -24.55 22.65 -51.82
CA HIS A 154 -25.12 21.28 -51.92
C HIS A 154 -24.26 20.06 -51.50
N SER A 155 -24.32 19.81 -50.19
CA SER A 155 -24.86 18.59 -49.55
C SER A 155 -24.41 17.20 -50.04
N THR A 156 -23.51 16.60 -49.25
CA THR A 156 -23.61 15.20 -48.80
C THR A 156 -23.31 15.13 -47.30
N PRO A 157 -24.17 14.55 -46.45
CA PRO A 157 -23.93 14.51 -45.02
C PRO A 157 -23.06 13.30 -44.69
N GLU A 158 -21.74 13.45 -44.76
CA GLU A 158 -20.89 12.57 -43.97
C GLU A 158 -21.16 12.87 -42.50
N LYS A 159 -21.68 11.84 -41.81
CA LYS A 159 -21.96 11.84 -40.38
C LYS A 159 -20.68 12.12 -39.59
N ASN A 160 -20.41 13.41 -39.43
CA ASN A 160 -19.58 13.95 -38.38
C ASN A 160 -20.09 13.38 -37.05
N THR A 161 -19.28 12.52 -36.43
CA THR A 161 -19.35 12.24 -34.99
C THR A 161 -18.85 13.47 -34.20
N ARG A 162 -19.38 14.66 -34.53
CA ARG A 162 -19.26 15.90 -33.73
C ARG A 162 -20.37 15.96 -32.67
N GLY A 163 -20.61 14.85 -32.00
CA GLY A 163 -21.32 14.81 -30.75
C GLY A 163 -20.33 14.57 -29.63
N ASP A 164 -20.32 15.44 -28.62
CA ASP A 164 -19.80 15.19 -27.25
C ASP A 164 -18.45 15.81 -26.83
N TRP A 165 -17.88 16.76 -27.58
CA TRP A 165 -16.80 17.64 -27.03
C TRP A 165 -17.31 18.64 -25.98
N ARG A 166 -18.62 18.90 -25.94
CA ARG A 166 -19.23 19.94 -25.08
C ARG A 166 -19.26 19.58 -23.58
N SER A 167 -18.95 18.33 -23.22
CA SER A 167 -19.19 17.81 -21.87
C SER A 167 -17.92 17.57 -21.04
N MET A 168 -16.74 17.79 -21.63
CA MET A 168 -15.46 17.26 -21.19
C MET A 168 -14.64 18.29 -20.41
N VAL A 169 -13.94 17.85 -19.36
CA VAL A 169 -13.01 18.69 -18.59
C VAL A 169 -11.62 18.09 -18.63
N ILE A 170 -10.61 18.91 -18.94
CA ILE A 170 -9.21 18.49 -19.05
C ILE A 170 -8.36 19.34 -18.10
N PHE A 171 -7.41 18.70 -17.41
CA PHE A 171 -6.42 19.39 -16.58
C PHE A 171 -5.13 18.59 -16.47
N LYS A 172 -4.05 19.23 -16.03
CA LYS A 172 -2.72 18.62 -15.90
C LYS A 172 -2.30 18.63 -14.43
N GLU A 173 -1.62 17.56 -13.99
CA GLU A 173 -1.08 17.47 -12.63
C GLU A 173 0.34 16.93 -12.68
N THR A 174 1.26 17.63 -12.03
CA THR A 174 2.64 17.19 -11.85
C THR A 174 2.83 16.80 -10.39
N MET A 175 3.31 15.58 -10.15
CA MET A 175 3.58 15.08 -8.80
C MET A 175 5.03 14.61 -8.70
N ARG A 176 5.70 14.88 -7.57
CA ARG A 176 7.10 14.51 -7.34
C ARG A 176 7.22 13.75 -6.02
N GLY A 177 8.10 12.76 -5.96
CA GLY A 177 8.40 12.09 -4.69
C GLY A 177 9.27 10.86 -4.89
N TYR A 178 9.08 9.84 -4.06
CA TYR A 178 9.98 8.71 -3.97
C TYR A 178 9.22 7.38 -4.05
N ILE A 179 9.75 6.42 -4.81
CA ILE A 179 9.26 5.04 -4.92
C ILE A 179 10.41 4.11 -4.56
N GLY A 180 10.24 3.27 -3.53
CA GLY A 180 11.30 2.41 -3.02
C GLY A 180 12.55 3.20 -2.58
N GLY A 181 12.35 4.40 -2.01
CA GLY A 181 13.43 5.32 -1.64
C GLY A 181 14.07 6.08 -2.82
N MET A 182 13.65 5.83 -4.06
CA MET A 182 14.26 6.41 -5.26
C MET A 182 13.39 7.53 -5.87
N PRO A 183 13.98 8.65 -6.32
CA PRO A 183 13.22 9.79 -6.81
C PRO A 183 12.47 9.47 -8.12
N SER A 184 11.23 9.94 -8.20
CA SER A 184 10.35 9.75 -9.36
C SER A 184 9.39 10.94 -9.52
N THR A 185 9.02 11.26 -10.76
CA THR A 185 8.11 12.36 -11.09
C THR A 185 7.05 11.91 -12.08
N ALA A 186 5.78 12.18 -11.79
CA ALA A 186 4.65 11.89 -12.66
C ALA A 186 4.10 13.16 -13.31
N TYR A 187 3.98 13.16 -14.64
CA TYR A 187 3.38 14.23 -15.42
C TYR A 187 2.09 13.71 -16.06
N LEU A 188 0.96 14.00 -15.44
CA LEU A 188 -0.34 13.43 -15.80
C LEU A 188 -1.23 14.45 -16.50
N LYS A 189 -1.99 13.99 -17.50
CA LYS A 189 -3.05 14.73 -18.16
C LYS A 189 -4.37 14.00 -17.97
N MET A 190 -5.29 14.61 -17.23
CA MET A 190 -6.57 14.04 -16.85
C MET A 190 -7.66 14.50 -17.81
N LYS A 191 -8.51 13.55 -18.22
CA LYS A 191 -9.68 13.78 -19.07
C LYS A 191 -10.91 13.22 -18.35
N MET A 192 -11.69 14.11 -17.75
CA MET A 192 -12.86 13.75 -16.94
C MET A 192 -14.12 13.59 -17.79
N ASN A 193 -15.09 12.81 -17.30
CA ASN A 193 -16.38 12.53 -17.96
C ASN A 193 -16.28 11.63 -19.21
N SER A 194 -15.38 10.64 -19.19
CA SER A 194 -15.36 9.60 -20.22
C SER A 194 -16.53 8.64 -19.97
N ARG A 195 -17.59 8.68 -20.78
CA ARG A 195 -18.63 7.63 -20.78
C ARG A 195 -17.95 6.30 -21.12
N ASP A 196 -17.74 5.43 -20.13
CA ASP A 196 -17.43 4.03 -20.38
C ASP A 196 -18.67 3.38 -21.00
N LYS A 197 -18.70 3.34 -22.33
CA LYS A 197 -19.63 2.49 -23.07
C LYS A 197 -19.19 1.04 -22.87
N LYS A 198 -19.62 0.39 -21.79
CA LYS A 198 -19.75 -1.08 -21.68
C LYS A 198 -20.52 -1.47 -20.40
N GLY A 199 -21.70 -2.04 -20.59
CA GLY A 199 -22.49 -2.74 -19.57
C GLY A 199 -23.96 -2.27 -19.49
N PRO A 200 -24.94 -3.01 -20.04
CA PRO A 200 -26.35 -2.79 -19.75
C PRO A 200 -26.71 -3.41 -18.38
N GLY A 201 -27.55 -2.71 -17.62
CA GLY A 201 -28.44 -3.30 -16.62
C GLY A 201 -27.82 -3.80 -15.31
N GLU A 202 -27.82 -2.95 -14.28
CA GLU A 202 -28.36 -3.26 -12.94
C GLU A 202 -28.11 -2.06 -12.02
N TRP A 203 -29.08 -1.16 -11.89
CA TRP A 203 -29.14 -0.24 -10.75
C TRP A 203 -29.50 -1.05 -9.50
N LYS A 204 -28.50 -1.73 -8.91
CA LYS A 204 -28.65 -2.32 -7.58
C LYS A 204 -28.73 -1.19 -6.55
N TRP A 205 -29.93 -0.98 -6.02
CA TRP A 205 -30.16 -0.14 -4.84
C TRP A 205 -29.21 -0.60 -3.73
N GLY A 206 -28.18 0.20 -3.41
CA GLY A 206 -27.31 -0.07 -2.26
C GLY A 206 -25.86 0.42 -2.35
N ILE A 207 -25.32 0.70 -3.54
CA ILE A 207 -23.96 1.27 -3.68
C ILE A 207 -24.08 2.56 -4.49
N ARG A 208 -24.02 3.70 -3.80
CA ARG A 208 -24.13 5.02 -4.44
C ARG A 208 -22.82 5.28 -5.20
N GLU A 209 -22.78 4.90 -6.47
CA GLU A 209 -21.60 5.09 -7.31
C GLU A 209 -21.18 6.56 -7.43
N CYS A 210 -19.87 6.79 -7.54
CA CYS A 210 -19.27 8.09 -7.78
C CYS A 210 -19.87 8.76 -9.01
N HIS A 211 -20.15 10.07 -8.92
CA HIS A 211 -20.70 10.84 -10.04
C HIS A 211 -19.80 10.71 -11.29
N PRO A 212 -20.35 10.48 -12.50
CA PRO A 212 -19.56 10.24 -13.72
C PRO A 212 -18.53 11.34 -14.03
N LEU A 213 -18.84 12.60 -13.73
CA LEU A 213 -17.91 13.74 -13.87
C LEU A 213 -16.62 13.61 -13.02
N LEU A 214 -16.61 12.80 -11.96
CA LEU A 214 -15.45 12.58 -11.09
C LEU A 214 -14.64 11.33 -11.50
N ARG A 215 -15.03 10.67 -12.60
CA ARG A 215 -14.28 9.58 -13.23
C ARG A 215 -13.71 10.06 -14.57
N GLY A 216 -12.52 9.57 -14.91
CA GLY A 216 -11.83 10.01 -16.11
C GLY A 216 -10.75 9.04 -16.58
N LYS A 217 -10.18 9.36 -17.74
CA LYS A 217 -8.98 8.71 -18.26
C LYS A 217 -7.77 9.58 -17.97
N VAL A 218 -6.63 8.93 -17.74
CA VAL A 218 -5.35 9.58 -17.50
C VAL A 218 -4.40 9.22 -18.63
N GLY A 219 -3.72 10.23 -19.17
CA GLY A 219 -2.56 10.05 -20.05
C GLY A 219 -1.35 10.77 -19.47
N GLY A 220 -0.25 10.79 -20.21
CA GLY A 220 1.00 11.42 -19.79
C GLY A 220 2.12 10.41 -19.64
N TYR A 221 3.07 10.70 -18.75
CA TYR A 221 4.23 9.85 -18.52
C TYR A 221 4.77 9.98 -17.10
N VAL A 222 5.53 8.98 -16.67
CA VAL A 222 6.25 8.94 -15.39
C VAL A 222 7.74 8.86 -15.67
N GLU A 223 8.52 9.73 -15.04
CA GLU A 223 9.98 9.70 -15.07
C GLU A 223 10.49 8.96 -13.83
N PHE A 224 10.94 7.72 -14.03
CA PHE A 224 11.51 6.91 -12.97
C PHE A 224 12.88 6.33 -13.36
N LYS A 225 13.87 7.24 -13.41
CA LYS A 225 15.22 6.99 -13.94
C LYS A 225 16.00 5.86 -13.26
N ALA A 226 15.61 5.49 -12.03
CA ALA A 226 16.27 4.41 -11.30
C ALA A 226 15.91 3.01 -11.84
N ILE A 227 14.77 2.87 -12.51
CA ILE A 227 14.31 1.60 -13.11
C ILE A 227 14.49 1.63 -14.63
N GLU A 228 14.01 2.68 -15.28
CA GLU A 228 14.09 2.84 -16.74
C GLU A 228 14.66 4.23 -17.07
N LYS A 229 15.63 4.28 -17.98
CA LYS A 229 16.29 5.54 -18.36
C LYS A 229 15.34 6.49 -19.12
N ASP A 230 14.43 5.89 -19.89
CA ASP A 230 13.45 6.59 -20.72
C ASP A 230 12.13 6.83 -19.97
N LYS A 231 11.29 7.69 -20.54
CA LYS A 231 9.98 8.03 -19.98
C LYS A 231 9.05 6.81 -20.04
N LEU A 232 8.36 6.53 -18.92
CA LEU A 232 7.31 5.52 -18.85
C LEU A 232 5.99 6.14 -19.32
N HIS A 233 5.55 5.84 -20.52
CA HIS A 233 4.33 6.41 -21.10
C HIS A 233 3.08 5.67 -20.62
N VAL A 234 2.03 6.41 -20.30
CA VAL A 234 0.73 5.84 -19.91
C VAL A 234 0.04 5.28 -21.15
N LEU A 235 -0.14 3.95 -21.19
CA LEU A 235 -0.92 3.25 -22.22
C LEU A 235 -2.41 3.30 -21.92
N GLU A 236 -2.78 2.97 -20.68
CA GLU A 236 -4.14 3.02 -20.18
C GLU A 236 -4.11 3.60 -18.77
N GLY A 237 -4.80 4.72 -18.56
CA GLY A 237 -4.92 5.35 -17.25
C GLY A 237 -6.37 5.59 -16.88
N LYS A 238 -6.75 5.25 -15.65
CA LYS A 238 -8.07 5.50 -15.06
C LYS A 238 -7.91 6.31 -13.78
N ILE A 239 -8.81 7.27 -13.58
CA ILE A 239 -8.90 8.06 -12.35
C ILE A 239 -10.32 8.07 -11.82
N ASN A 240 -10.45 7.92 -10.51
CA ASN A 240 -11.69 8.11 -9.79
C ASN A 240 -11.43 9.00 -8.57
N LEU A 241 -11.88 10.26 -8.61
CA LEU A 241 -11.66 11.25 -7.55
C LEU A 241 -12.52 11.03 -6.30
N CYS A 242 -13.47 10.09 -6.34
CA CYS A 242 -14.33 9.78 -5.21
C CYS A 242 -14.69 8.29 -5.21
N LYS A 243 -13.67 7.43 -5.14
CA LYS A 243 -13.86 6.00 -4.87
C LYS A 243 -14.35 5.84 -3.43
N VAL A 244 -15.42 5.06 -3.25
CA VAL A 244 -16.01 4.75 -1.95
C VAL A 244 -15.60 3.34 -1.58
N ASP A 245 -15.14 3.17 -0.35
CA ASP A 245 -14.91 1.88 0.27
C ASP A 245 -16.00 1.66 1.32
N CYS A 246 -16.61 0.48 1.34
CA CYS A 246 -17.63 0.14 2.33
C CYS A 246 -17.03 -0.09 3.73
N ARG A 247 -15.76 -0.47 3.83
CA ARG A 247 -15.06 -0.68 5.12
C ARG A 247 -14.72 0.63 5.82
N THR A 248 -14.50 1.69 5.05
CA THR A 248 -14.19 3.06 5.54
C THR A 248 -15.15 4.09 4.95
N PRO A 249 -16.44 4.05 5.32
CA PRO A 249 -17.50 4.80 4.62
C PRO A 249 -17.38 6.33 4.74
N TYR A 250 -16.60 6.83 5.70
CA TYR A 250 -16.35 8.27 5.86
C TYR A 250 -15.09 8.74 5.14
N THR A 251 -14.21 7.83 4.74
CA THR A 251 -12.98 8.14 4.02
C THR A 251 -13.27 8.32 2.54
N GLN A 252 -12.71 9.38 1.94
CA GLN A 252 -12.75 9.59 0.51
C GLN A 252 -11.43 9.16 -0.12
N TYR A 253 -11.51 8.37 -1.19
CA TYR A 253 -10.33 7.97 -1.93
C TYR A 253 -10.29 8.61 -3.31
N MET A 254 -9.12 9.17 -3.67
CA MET A 254 -8.80 9.49 -5.06
C MET A 254 -7.88 8.40 -5.60
N HIS A 255 -8.40 7.56 -6.49
CA HIS A 255 -7.71 6.38 -6.99
C HIS A 255 -7.21 6.60 -8.42
N TYR A 256 -5.94 6.28 -8.64
CA TYR A 256 -5.21 6.39 -9.88
C TYR A 256 -4.73 4.99 -10.26
N HIS A 257 -5.03 4.56 -11.46
CA HIS A 257 -4.55 3.29 -11.99
C HIS A 257 -3.94 3.53 -13.36
N LEU A 258 -2.61 3.38 -13.47
CA LEU A 258 -1.85 3.67 -14.67
C LEU A 258 -1.11 2.41 -15.14
N LEU A 259 -1.42 1.95 -16.34
CA LEU A 259 -0.61 0.99 -17.08
C LEU A 259 0.43 1.77 -17.88
N LEU A 260 1.70 1.54 -17.56
CA LEU A 260 2.85 2.24 -18.10
C LEU A 260 3.65 1.32 -19.02
N ALA A 261 4.25 1.88 -20.06
CA ALA A 261 5.22 1.18 -20.90
C ALA A 261 6.50 1.99 -21.07
N ALA A 262 7.62 1.29 -20.98
CA ALA A 262 8.94 1.81 -21.34
C ALA A 262 9.20 1.61 -22.84
N SER A 263 10.13 2.40 -23.38
CA SER A 263 10.72 2.20 -24.72
C SER A 263 11.35 0.81 -24.89
N SER A 264 11.82 0.21 -23.79
CA SER A 264 12.36 -1.15 -23.72
C SER A 264 11.31 -2.25 -23.99
N GLY A 265 10.02 -1.91 -23.98
CA GLY A 265 8.90 -2.86 -24.07
C GLY A 265 8.43 -3.39 -22.71
N SER A 266 9.14 -3.09 -21.62
CA SER A 266 8.71 -3.42 -20.26
C SER A 266 7.40 -2.72 -19.90
N ARG A 267 6.52 -3.44 -19.19
CA ARG A 267 5.22 -2.93 -18.72
C ARG A 267 5.20 -2.84 -17.21
N TYR A 268 4.60 -1.77 -16.71
CA TYR A 268 4.48 -1.50 -15.28
C TYR A 268 3.07 -1.05 -14.92
N VAL A 269 2.62 -1.36 -13.71
CA VAL A 269 1.39 -0.83 -13.13
C VAL A 269 1.79 0.11 -12.01
N LEU A 270 1.34 1.36 -12.10
CA LEU A 270 1.40 2.33 -11.01
C LEU A 270 -0.02 2.55 -10.48
N GLU A 271 -0.25 2.08 -9.26
CA GLU A 271 -1.49 2.29 -8.54
C GLU A 271 -1.28 3.37 -7.47
N GLY A 272 -2.06 4.45 -7.52
CA GLY A 272 -1.98 5.57 -6.60
C GLY A 272 -3.29 5.77 -5.83
N LYS A 273 -3.21 6.04 -4.53
CA LYS A 273 -4.37 6.33 -3.68
C LYS A 273 -4.08 7.59 -2.84
N LYS A 274 -4.88 8.65 -3.01
CA LYS A 274 -4.97 9.72 -2.02
C LYS A 274 -6.04 9.32 -1.01
N ILE A 275 -5.72 9.38 0.27
CA ILE A 275 -6.57 8.93 1.37
C ILE A 275 -6.99 10.18 2.15
N LEU A 276 -8.27 10.55 2.06
CA LEU A 276 -8.83 11.73 2.69
C LEU A 276 -9.70 11.29 3.87
N ASN A 277 -9.15 11.40 5.06
CA ASN A 277 -9.76 10.94 6.31
C ASN A 277 -10.43 12.11 7.03
N PRO A 278 -11.58 11.92 7.71
CA PRO A 278 -12.27 12.98 8.44
C PRO A 278 -11.55 13.42 9.74
N TYR A 279 -10.22 13.35 9.80
CA TYR A 279 -9.46 13.62 11.02
C TYR A 279 -9.31 15.12 11.31
N LEU A 280 -9.57 15.50 12.57
CA LEU A 280 -9.42 16.87 13.12
C LEU A 280 -9.94 17.99 12.20
N PHE A 281 -11.14 17.85 11.63
CA PHE A 281 -11.86 18.92 10.92
C PHE A 281 -11.01 19.70 9.89
N ALA A 282 -10.27 18.97 9.06
CA ALA A 282 -9.46 19.49 7.95
C ALA A 282 -8.04 20.00 8.27
N LEU A 283 -7.53 19.88 9.51
CA LEU A 283 -6.12 20.25 9.81
C LEU A 283 -5.12 19.54 8.89
N ASN A 284 -5.39 18.28 8.54
CA ASN A 284 -4.56 17.47 7.64
C ASN A 284 -5.11 17.43 6.21
N ALA A 285 -6.21 18.12 5.91
CA ALA A 285 -6.85 18.01 4.59
C ALA A 285 -5.91 18.40 3.45
N TRP A 286 -4.98 19.31 3.74
CA TRP A 286 -3.96 19.72 2.81
C TRP A 286 -2.98 18.61 2.43
N SER A 287 -2.32 18.02 3.43
CA SER A 287 -1.40 16.91 3.19
C SER A 287 -2.14 15.75 2.53
N GLU A 288 -3.35 15.43 3.00
CA GLU A 288 -4.14 14.31 2.46
C GLU A 288 -4.61 14.53 1.00
N THR A 289 -4.83 15.78 0.58
CA THR A 289 -5.22 16.11 -0.81
C THR A 289 -4.02 16.22 -1.76
N THR A 290 -2.83 16.47 -1.21
CA THR A 290 -1.59 16.68 -1.99
C THR A 290 -0.63 15.49 -1.95
N THR A 291 -0.83 14.53 -1.06
CA THR A 291 -0.05 13.29 -0.97
C THR A 291 -0.77 12.13 -1.67
N LEU A 292 -0.05 11.45 -2.55
CA LEU A 292 -0.49 10.26 -3.27
C LEU A 292 0.40 9.09 -2.88
N HIS A 293 -0.15 8.11 -2.16
CA HIS A 293 0.56 6.87 -1.87
C HIS A 293 0.53 5.98 -3.10
N VAL A 294 1.70 5.51 -3.55
CA VAL A 294 1.85 4.76 -4.79
C VAL A 294 2.42 3.37 -4.57
N THR A 295 1.94 2.41 -5.35
CA THR A 295 2.50 1.07 -5.50
C THR A 295 2.88 0.88 -6.96
N PHE A 296 4.13 0.51 -7.20
CA PHE A 296 4.72 0.33 -8.52
C PHE A 296 5.10 -1.14 -8.71
N ARG A 297 4.49 -1.79 -9.70
CA ARG A 297 4.67 -3.22 -9.99
C ARG A 297 5.12 -3.45 -11.42
N LYS A 298 6.08 -4.35 -11.64
CA LYS A 298 6.43 -4.81 -13.00
C LYS A 298 5.43 -5.88 -13.45
N VAL A 299 4.92 -5.77 -14.67
CA VAL A 299 4.01 -6.77 -15.26
C VAL A 299 4.85 -7.90 -15.84
N ILE A 300 4.78 -9.08 -15.24
CA ILE A 300 5.47 -10.28 -15.72
C ILE A 300 4.67 -10.86 -16.89
N MET A 301 5.25 -10.86 -18.09
CA MET A 301 4.55 -11.35 -19.29
C MET A 301 4.68 -12.84 -19.57
N ASN A 302 5.40 -13.64 -18.75
CA ASN A 302 5.45 -15.11 -18.83
C ASN A 302 6.06 -15.70 -17.55
N ASN A 303 5.78 -16.98 -17.23
CA ASN A 303 6.29 -17.78 -16.09
C ASN A 303 7.83 -17.97 -16.04
N SER A 304 8.63 -17.00 -16.45
CA SER A 304 10.04 -16.91 -16.06
C SER A 304 10.08 -16.40 -14.62
N GLY A 305 10.72 -17.12 -13.71
CA GLY A 305 10.88 -16.78 -12.28
C GLY A 305 11.70 -15.51 -12.01
N GLU A 306 11.37 -14.40 -12.68
CA GLU A 306 11.81 -13.07 -12.31
C GLU A 306 11.07 -12.65 -11.03
N ASP A 307 11.84 -12.14 -10.07
CA ASP A 307 11.30 -11.64 -8.81
C ASP A 307 10.24 -10.56 -9.03
N GLU A 308 9.09 -10.73 -8.37
CA GLU A 308 7.98 -9.78 -8.40
C GLU A 308 8.44 -8.45 -7.81
N MET A 309 8.81 -7.51 -8.67
CA MET A 309 9.21 -6.18 -8.22
C MET A 309 7.96 -5.39 -7.80
N ASN A 310 7.80 -5.20 -6.49
CA ASN A 310 6.71 -4.45 -5.88
C ASN A 310 7.29 -3.35 -4.97
N LEU A 311 7.31 -2.11 -5.45
CA LEU A 311 7.85 -0.96 -4.73
C LEU A 311 6.73 -0.05 -4.23
N LYS A 312 6.79 0.38 -2.98
CA LYS A 312 5.88 1.39 -2.40
C LYS A 312 6.54 2.75 -2.34
N GLY A 313 5.74 3.82 -2.36
CA GLY A 313 6.25 5.18 -2.36
C GLY A 313 5.19 6.23 -2.12
N GLU A 314 5.61 7.49 -2.15
CA GLU A 314 4.73 8.65 -1.99
C GLU A 314 5.10 9.75 -2.98
N PHE A 315 4.09 10.33 -3.62
CA PHE A 315 4.20 11.55 -4.41
C PHE A 315 3.50 12.70 -3.71
N HIS A 316 4.10 13.89 -3.83
CA HIS A 316 3.59 15.14 -3.29
C HIS A 316 3.35 16.13 -4.43
N ILE A 317 2.25 16.88 -4.32
CA ILE A 317 1.93 17.99 -5.22
C ILE A 317 2.30 19.28 -4.51
N SER A 318 3.28 19.99 -5.07
CA SER A 318 3.68 21.31 -4.57
C SER A 318 2.60 22.36 -4.84
N MET A 319 2.68 23.47 -4.12
CA MET A 319 1.67 24.54 -4.26
C MET A 319 1.60 25.20 -5.61
N THR A 320 2.76 25.45 -6.18
CA THR A 320 2.86 25.99 -7.53
C THR A 320 2.24 25.03 -8.55
N GLU A 321 2.39 23.72 -8.38
CA GLU A 321 1.82 22.73 -9.31
C GLU A 321 0.31 22.54 -9.12
N LEU A 322 -0.21 22.64 -7.89
CA LEU A 322 -1.65 22.61 -7.66
C LEU A 322 -2.34 23.84 -8.28
N LEU A 323 -1.75 25.04 -8.12
CA LEU A 323 -2.27 26.26 -8.75
C LEU A 323 -2.21 26.17 -10.28
N LYS A 324 -1.11 25.65 -10.84
CA LYS A 324 -1.03 25.37 -12.29
C LYS A 324 -2.09 24.38 -12.75
N SER A 325 -2.38 23.34 -11.96
CA SER A 325 -3.43 22.37 -12.26
C SER A 325 -4.81 23.05 -12.36
N LEU A 326 -5.15 23.89 -11.38
CA LEU A 326 -6.39 24.67 -11.39
C LEU A 326 -6.47 25.67 -12.55
N LEU A 327 -5.37 26.35 -12.88
CA LEU A 327 -5.30 27.27 -14.02
C LEU A 327 -5.37 26.55 -15.36
N SER A 328 -4.91 25.29 -15.44
CA SER A 328 -4.96 24.45 -16.64
C SER A 328 -6.33 23.82 -16.92
N LEU A 329 -7.35 24.15 -16.12
CA LEU A 329 -8.66 23.53 -16.17
C LEU A 329 -9.46 24.07 -17.39
N GLU A 330 -9.57 23.23 -18.42
CA GLU A 330 -10.25 23.55 -19.68
C GLU A 330 -11.59 22.79 -19.80
N GLY A 331 -12.60 23.41 -20.42
CA GLY A 331 -13.86 22.77 -20.80
C GLY A 331 -15.13 23.37 -20.16
N ASN A 332 -16.28 23.19 -20.83
CA ASN A 332 -17.55 23.86 -20.47
C ASN A 332 -18.14 23.42 -19.12
N ASN A 333 -17.77 22.24 -18.61
CA ASN A 333 -18.26 21.72 -17.33
C ASN A 333 -17.31 21.99 -16.14
N ARG A 334 -16.31 22.85 -16.30
CA ARG A 334 -15.28 23.12 -15.28
C ARG A 334 -15.86 23.56 -13.92
N GLY A 335 -16.76 24.53 -13.90
CA GLY A 335 -17.39 25.01 -12.66
C GLY A 335 -18.25 23.94 -11.98
N ARG A 336 -18.89 23.05 -12.77
CA ARG A 336 -19.64 21.92 -12.23
C ARG A 336 -18.73 20.85 -11.61
N LEU A 337 -17.59 20.57 -12.22
CA LEU A 337 -16.57 19.66 -11.67
C LEU A 337 -16.03 20.21 -10.34
N ILE A 338 -15.64 21.49 -10.32
CA ILE A 338 -15.15 22.19 -9.13
C ILE A 338 -16.19 22.13 -8.00
N ARG A 339 -17.45 22.49 -8.29
CA ARG A 339 -18.54 22.46 -7.31
C ARG A 339 -18.77 21.06 -6.76
N LEU A 340 -18.70 20.02 -7.59
CA LEU A 340 -18.84 18.64 -7.15
C LEU A 340 -17.66 18.21 -6.27
N LEU A 341 -16.43 18.51 -6.67
CA LEU A 341 -15.23 18.20 -5.87
C LEU A 341 -15.29 18.92 -4.51
N LEU A 342 -15.63 20.21 -4.50
CA LEU A 342 -15.80 20.99 -3.27
C LEU A 342 -16.86 20.38 -2.36
N ARG A 343 -18.02 20.02 -2.92
CA ARG A 343 -19.08 19.33 -2.19
C ARG A 343 -18.60 18.00 -1.62
N THR A 344 -17.73 17.27 -2.34
CA THR A 344 -17.13 16.05 -1.80
C THR A 344 -16.21 16.34 -0.62
N LEU A 345 -15.33 17.33 -0.71
CA LEU A 345 -14.43 17.69 0.39
C LEU A 345 -15.19 18.18 1.62
N LEU A 346 -16.21 19.04 1.44
CA LEU A 346 -17.11 19.51 2.51
C LEU A 346 -17.82 18.34 3.19
N ARG A 347 -18.32 17.38 2.41
CA ARG A 347 -18.98 16.19 2.95
C ARG A 347 -18.03 15.36 3.81
N THR A 348 -16.77 15.24 3.43
CA THR A 348 -15.76 14.41 4.10
C THR A 348 -15.26 15.09 5.38
N TYR A 349 -14.76 16.33 5.32
CA TYR A 349 -14.10 16.97 6.46
C TYR A 349 -15.04 17.75 7.39
N ILE A 350 -16.08 18.41 6.85
CA ILE A 350 -16.97 19.28 7.63
C ILE A 350 -18.19 18.51 8.11
N PHE A 351 -19.00 18.02 7.17
CA PHE A 351 -20.26 17.37 7.51
C PHE A 351 -20.09 15.92 7.99
N GLN A 352 -18.94 15.30 7.69
CA GLN A 352 -18.63 13.90 7.99
C GLN A 352 -19.80 12.96 7.70
N ILE A 353 -20.37 13.04 6.49
CA ILE A 353 -21.54 12.21 6.12
C ILE A 353 -21.05 10.95 5.41
N PRO A 354 -21.39 9.74 5.90
CA PRO A 354 -20.90 8.49 5.32
C PRO A 354 -21.38 8.33 3.87
N ARG A 355 -20.51 7.84 2.98
CA ARG A 355 -20.76 7.67 1.54
C ARG A 355 -21.35 6.31 1.17
N GLY A 356 -21.29 5.36 2.10
CA GLY A 356 -21.93 4.06 2.02
C GLY A 356 -22.38 3.64 3.42
N SER A 357 -23.24 2.62 3.48
CA SER A 357 -23.55 1.90 4.72
C SER A 357 -22.89 0.53 4.66
N HIS A 358 -22.43 0.03 5.81
CA HIS A 358 -22.24 -1.41 5.94
C HIS A 358 -23.58 -2.08 5.59
N LYS A 359 -23.55 -3.10 4.72
CA LYS A 359 -24.71 -3.99 4.60
C LYS A 359 -24.86 -4.71 5.94
N ASP A 360 -26.08 -4.84 6.43
CA ASP A 360 -26.37 -5.74 7.53
C ASP A 360 -25.91 -7.13 7.12
N PHE A 361 -24.86 -7.61 7.79
CA PHE A 361 -24.27 -8.89 7.50
C PHE A 361 -24.98 -9.93 8.36
N THR A 362 -25.84 -10.73 7.74
CA THR A 362 -26.30 -11.98 8.34
C THR A 362 -25.16 -12.98 8.23
N ILE A 363 -24.66 -13.46 9.37
CA ILE A 363 -23.67 -14.53 9.41
C ILE A 363 -24.30 -15.75 8.72
N SER A 364 -23.82 -16.07 7.52
CA SER A 364 -24.13 -17.35 6.90
C SER A 364 -23.39 -18.42 7.68
N ASP A 365 -24.12 -19.42 8.19
CA ASP A 365 -23.57 -20.59 8.89
C ASP A 365 -22.44 -21.31 8.10
N SER A 366 -22.36 -21.08 6.78
CA SER A 366 -21.39 -21.71 5.88
C SER A 366 -19.92 -21.33 6.09
N CYS A 367 -19.59 -20.27 6.86
CA CYS A 367 -18.20 -19.87 7.12
C CYS A 367 -17.62 -20.40 8.45
N LEU A 368 -18.42 -20.97 9.34
CA LEU A 368 -17.98 -21.37 10.68
C LEU A 368 -17.31 -22.76 10.66
N LYS A 369 -15.99 -22.82 10.47
CA LYS A 369 -15.20 -24.03 10.79
C LYS A 369 -15.31 -24.25 12.31
N ARG A 370 -16.06 -25.26 12.74
CA ARG A 370 -16.26 -25.54 14.18
C ARG A 370 -14.92 -25.80 14.86
N TYR A 371 -14.70 -25.18 16.01
CA TYR A 371 -13.56 -25.53 16.87
C TYR A 371 -13.70 -26.97 17.36
N PRO A 372 -12.58 -27.65 17.65
CA PRO A 372 -12.63 -28.88 18.43
C PRO A 372 -13.25 -28.62 19.81
N SER A 373 -13.69 -29.69 20.48
CA SER A 373 -14.24 -29.57 21.83
C SER A 373 -13.26 -28.86 22.76
N SER A 374 -13.75 -27.81 23.43
CA SER A 374 -12.96 -27.03 24.38
C SER A 374 -13.42 -27.30 25.81
N THR A 375 -12.49 -27.39 26.75
CA THR A 375 -12.79 -27.45 28.19
C THR A 375 -12.61 -26.06 28.79
N LEU A 376 -13.60 -25.58 29.54
CA LEU A 376 -13.49 -24.33 30.29
C LEU A 376 -13.10 -24.66 31.73
N HIS A 377 -11.95 -24.14 32.17
CA HIS A 377 -11.49 -24.28 33.55
C HIS A 377 -11.83 -23.00 34.31
N GLU A 378 -12.63 -23.12 35.37
CA GLU A 378 -12.81 -22.04 36.34
C GLU A 378 -11.69 -22.10 37.38
N ILE A 379 -11.02 -20.97 37.60
CA ILE A 379 -9.84 -20.88 38.45
C ILE A 379 -10.08 -19.77 39.48
N LYS A 380 -9.93 -20.12 40.76
CA LYS A 380 -9.96 -19.16 41.85
C LYS A 380 -8.55 -18.60 42.04
N THR A 381 -8.40 -17.30 41.87
CA THR A 381 -7.16 -16.55 42.09
C THR A 381 -6.85 -16.41 43.59
N GLU A 382 -5.61 -16.06 43.92
CA GLU A 382 -5.15 -15.89 45.31
C GLU A 382 -5.94 -14.81 46.07
N ASP A 383 -6.32 -13.72 45.39
CA ASP A 383 -7.16 -12.65 45.95
C ASP A 383 -8.66 -13.00 45.95
N GLY A 384 -9.02 -14.23 45.60
CA GLY A 384 -10.36 -14.79 45.70
C GLY A 384 -11.28 -14.50 44.52
N PHE A 385 -10.79 -13.87 43.45
CA PHE A 385 -11.56 -13.62 42.23
C PHE A 385 -11.62 -14.88 41.34
N PHE A 386 -12.75 -15.10 40.67
CA PHE A 386 -12.89 -16.22 39.73
C PHE A 386 -12.58 -15.76 38.30
N ILE A 387 -11.62 -16.42 37.68
CA ILE A 387 -11.29 -16.26 36.26
C ILE A 387 -11.56 -17.58 35.54
N SER A 388 -11.56 -17.54 34.21
CA SER A 388 -11.67 -18.76 33.40
C SER A 388 -10.50 -18.89 32.44
N CYS A 389 -10.15 -20.13 32.10
CA CYS A 389 -9.17 -20.43 31.07
C CYS A 389 -9.74 -21.50 30.15
N ARG A 390 -9.84 -21.19 28.86
CA ARG A 390 -10.37 -22.14 27.87
C ARG A 390 -9.24 -22.95 27.27
N GLN A 391 -9.35 -24.26 27.32
CA GLN A 391 -8.37 -25.21 26.81
C GLN A 391 -8.93 -25.91 25.57
N TRP A 392 -8.13 -25.97 24.50
CA TRP A 392 -8.35 -26.90 23.40
C TRP A 392 -7.22 -27.92 23.38
N LYS A 393 -7.58 -29.19 23.56
CA LYS A 393 -6.64 -30.30 23.45
C LYS A 393 -6.35 -30.60 22.00
N CYS A 394 -5.08 -30.86 21.69
CA CYS A 394 -4.73 -31.36 20.38
C CYS A 394 -5.00 -32.87 20.30
N THR A 395 -5.82 -33.29 19.35
CA THR A 395 -6.09 -34.72 19.06
C THR A 395 -5.24 -35.26 17.91
N ARG A 396 -4.44 -34.39 17.26
CA ARG A 396 -3.57 -34.75 16.14
C ARG A 396 -2.13 -34.86 16.63
N ILE A 397 -1.55 -36.04 16.48
CA ILE A 397 -0.11 -36.25 16.65
C ILE A 397 0.55 -35.73 15.36
N PRO A 398 1.48 -34.75 15.40
CA PRO A 398 2.19 -34.30 14.21
C PRO A 398 2.98 -35.47 13.60
N LEU A 399 2.74 -35.76 12.31
CA LEU A 399 3.47 -36.79 11.54
C LEU A 399 4.94 -36.41 11.26
N THR A 400 5.39 -35.22 11.68
CA THR A 400 6.68 -34.61 11.30
C THR A 400 7.68 -34.45 12.44
N LEU A 401 7.38 -34.90 13.67
CA LEU A 401 8.35 -34.92 14.76
C LEU A 401 8.97 -36.33 14.88
N GLU A 402 10.18 -36.49 14.35
CA GLU A 402 11.05 -37.61 14.68
C GLU A 402 11.45 -37.51 16.17
N GLY A 403 10.64 -38.09 17.06
CA GLY A 403 10.97 -38.28 18.47
C GLY A 403 9.78 -38.11 19.44
N PRO A 404 9.81 -38.73 20.63
CA PRO A 404 8.70 -38.79 21.58
C PRO A 404 8.62 -37.54 22.48
N LYS A 405 8.69 -36.33 21.91
CA LYS A 405 8.49 -35.09 22.69
C LYS A 405 7.12 -34.51 22.37
N GLN A 406 6.19 -34.61 23.32
CA GLN A 406 4.91 -33.92 23.21
C GLN A 406 5.13 -32.41 23.06
N PRO A 407 4.44 -31.74 22.13
CA PRO A 407 4.51 -30.29 21.98
C PRO A 407 4.11 -29.59 23.28
N LYS A 408 4.89 -28.59 23.68
CA LYS A 408 4.64 -27.81 24.90
C LYS A 408 3.32 -27.02 24.78
N PRO A 409 2.55 -26.84 25.87
CA PRO A 409 1.32 -26.06 25.85
C PRO A 409 1.59 -24.57 25.56
N VAL A 410 0.63 -23.91 24.92
CA VAL A 410 0.71 -22.49 24.56
C VAL A 410 -0.39 -21.72 25.31
N LEU A 411 0.00 -20.75 26.13
CA LEU A 411 -0.90 -19.83 26.84
C LEU A 411 -1.05 -18.52 26.06
N LEU A 412 -2.28 -18.15 25.77
CA LEU A 412 -2.68 -16.98 25.00
C LEU A 412 -3.31 -15.94 25.92
N LEU A 413 -2.77 -14.71 25.89
CA LEU A 413 -3.19 -13.59 26.74
C LEU A 413 -3.77 -12.47 25.86
N ASN A 414 -5.08 -12.28 25.95
CA ASN A 414 -5.83 -11.29 25.15
C ASN A 414 -5.48 -9.84 25.52
N GLY A 415 -5.85 -8.93 24.61
CA GLY A 415 -5.82 -7.49 24.85
C GLY A 415 -6.95 -6.99 25.75
N HIS A 416 -7.18 -5.68 25.76
CA HIS A 416 -8.17 -5.07 26.64
C HIS A 416 -9.59 -5.38 26.18
N SER A 417 -10.22 -6.36 26.85
CA SER A 417 -11.63 -6.72 26.66
C SER A 417 -11.97 -7.27 25.26
N THR A 418 -10.99 -7.58 24.42
CA THR A 418 -11.15 -8.06 23.03
C THR A 418 -10.72 -9.52 22.88
N GLU A 419 -11.48 -10.32 22.12
CA GLU A 419 -11.01 -11.63 21.65
C GLU A 419 -10.09 -11.45 20.43
N SER A 420 -8.84 -11.90 20.55
CA SER A 420 -7.82 -11.73 19.50
C SER A 420 -7.37 -13.03 18.86
N TYR A 421 -7.61 -14.18 19.49
CA TYR A 421 -7.03 -15.46 19.05
C TYR A 421 -8.05 -16.50 18.58
N SER A 422 -9.26 -16.51 19.16
CA SER A 422 -10.35 -17.41 18.77
C SER A 422 -11.36 -16.61 17.97
N LEU A 423 -11.26 -16.65 16.63
CA LEU A 423 -12.06 -15.87 15.69
C LEU A 423 -13.01 -16.77 14.88
N PRO A 424 -14.28 -16.93 15.30
CA PRO A 424 -15.20 -17.88 14.67
C PRO A 424 -15.50 -17.57 13.19
N THR A 425 -15.49 -16.29 12.82
CA THR A 425 -15.79 -15.81 11.48
C THR A 425 -14.63 -15.90 10.50
N GLU A 426 -13.40 -16.04 10.99
CA GLU A 426 -12.22 -16.14 10.15
C GLU A 426 -11.86 -17.62 9.93
N PRO A 427 -11.40 -18.01 8.73
CA PRO A 427 -11.06 -19.40 8.44
C PRO A 427 -9.77 -19.84 9.15
N ASN A 428 -8.84 -18.91 9.33
CA ASN A 428 -7.52 -19.13 9.91
C ASN A 428 -7.33 -18.16 11.09
N ASP A 429 -7.31 -18.68 12.30
CA ASP A 429 -6.99 -17.94 13.52
C ASP A 429 -5.83 -18.61 14.26
N LEU A 430 -5.23 -17.91 15.22
CA LEU A 430 -4.04 -18.41 15.89
C LEU A 430 -4.30 -19.69 16.70
N VAL A 431 -5.48 -19.84 17.31
CA VAL A 431 -5.84 -21.06 18.06
C VAL A 431 -5.84 -22.27 17.13
N ARG A 432 -6.51 -22.18 15.98
CA ARG A 432 -6.56 -23.26 14.99
C ARG A 432 -5.17 -23.53 14.40
N THR A 433 -4.41 -22.49 14.07
CA THR A 433 -3.05 -22.64 13.55
C THR A 433 -2.14 -23.37 14.54
N LEU A 434 -2.18 -23.03 15.84
CA LEU A 434 -1.39 -23.71 16.86
C LEU A 434 -1.83 -25.17 17.08
N LEU A 435 -3.14 -25.45 17.03
CA LEU A 435 -3.66 -26.81 17.11
C LEU A 435 -3.25 -27.66 15.90
N GLU A 436 -3.24 -27.07 14.70
CA GLU A 436 -2.76 -27.73 13.47
C GLU A 436 -1.25 -28.05 13.54
N GLU A 437 -0.48 -27.24 14.26
CA GLU A 437 0.94 -27.45 14.57
C GLU A 437 1.19 -28.44 15.73
N GLY A 438 0.12 -29.01 16.32
CA GLY A 438 0.23 -30.02 17.39
C GLY A 438 0.26 -29.46 18.80
N HIS A 439 0.20 -28.13 18.99
CA HIS A 439 0.24 -27.52 20.32
C HIS A 439 -1.13 -27.54 20.99
N GLU A 440 -1.16 -27.93 22.26
CA GLU A 440 -2.29 -27.65 23.14
C GLU A 440 -2.39 -26.15 23.40
N THR A 441 -3.59 -25.58 23.29
CA THR A 441 -3.79 -24.13 23.43
C THR A 441 -4.67 -23.80 24.63
N TRP A 442 -4.26 -22.78 25.37
CA TRP A 442 -4.93 -22.23 26.54
C TRP A 442 -5.19 -20.75 26.33
N LEU A 443 -6.43 -20.30 26.46
CA LEU A 443 -6.82 -18.90 26.33
C LEU A 443 -7.28 -18.38 27.69
N LEU A 444 -6.52 -17.44 28.25
CA LEU A 444 -6.87 -16.82 29.52
C LEU A 444 -8.02 -15.82 29.33
N GLN A 445 -9.04 -15.94 30.17
CA GLN A 445 -10.15 -15.00 30.29
C GLN A 445 -10.08 -14.33 31.68
N PRO A 446 -9.19 -13.32 31.83
CA PRO A 446 -8.90 -12.70 33.12
C PRO A 446 -10.07 -11.86 33.63
N ARG A 447 -9.90 -11.20 34.78
CA ARG A 447 -10.89 -10.25 35.35
C ARG A 447 -11.22 -9.03 34.46
N LEU A 448 -10.48 -8.86 33.35
CA LEU A 448 -10.69 -7.88 32.28
C LEU A 448 -11.62 -8.38 31.16
N HIS A 449 -11.89 -9.68 31.11
CA HIS A 449 -12.69 -10.29 30.05
C HIS A 449 -14.19 -9.94 30.20
N PRO A 450 -14.95 -9.73 29.11
CA PRO A 450 -16.40 -9.43 29.18
C PRO A 450 -17.25 -10.46 29.94
N LEU A 451 -16.79 -11.71 30.02
CA LEU A 451 -17.45 -12.79 30.77
C LEU A 451 -17.19 -12.71 32.28
N ASN A 452 -16.02 -12.22 32.71
CA ASN A 452 -15.60 -12.12 34.11
C ASN A 452 -15.25 -10.68 34.54
N PRO A 453 -16.06 -9.65 34.23
CA PRO A 453 -15.63 -8.27 34.37
C PRO A 453 -15.65 -7.81 35.84
N SER A 454 -14.51 -7.35 36.36
CA SER A 454 -14.44 -6.71 37.68
C SER A 454 -14.66 -5.19 37.60
N ASN A 455 -15.29 -4.62 38.63
CA ASN A 455 -15.45 -3.16 38.79
C ASN A 455 -14.24 -2.50 39.48
N TYR A 456 -13.38 -3.29 40.11
CA TYR A 456 -12.28 -2.79 40.95
C TYR A 456 -11.07 -3.68 40.77
N PHE A 457 -10.15 -3.25 39.90
CA PHE A 457 -8.86 -3.89 39.70
C PHE A 457 -7.97 -2.98 38.83
N THR A 458 -6.70 -3.37 38.74
CA THR A 458 -5.63 -2.73 37.99
C THR A 458 -4.97 -3.76 37.07
N ILE A 459 -4.13 -3.31 36.12
CA ILE A 459 -3.36 -4.24 35.26
C ILE A 459 -2.37 -5.07 36.09
N GLU A 460 -1.91 -4.53 37.22
CA GLU A 460 -1.02 -5.23 38.16
C GLU A 460 -1.72 -6.45 38.77
N ASP A 461 -3.02 -6.37 39.09
CA ASP A 461 -3.76 -7.52 39.62
C ASP A 461 -3.84 -8.68 38.60
N ILE A 462 -3.88 -8.38 37.30
CA ILE A 462 -3.84 -9.41 36.26
C ILE A 462 -2.47 -10.11 36.25
N GLY A 463 -1.38 -9.35 36.32
CA GLY A 463 -0.03 -9.91 36.33
C GLY A 463 0.32 -10.62 37.65
N ARG A 464 -0.21 -10.14 38.77
CA ARG A 464 0.06 -10.67 40.11
C ARG A 464 -0.78 -11.89 40.47
N PHE A 465 -2.03 -11.97 39.99
CA PHE A 465 -2.97 -13.01 40.40
C PHE A 465 -3.49 -13.84 39.23
N ASP A 466 -3.93 -13.22 38.14
CA ASP A 466 -4.62 -13.96 37.05
C ASP A 466 -3.67 -14.82 36.21
N VAL A 467 -2.56 -14.23 35.75
CA VAL A 467 -1.55 -14.93 34.92
C VAL A 467 -0.90 -16.08 35.71
N PRO A 468 -0.44 -15.89 36.97
CA PRO A 468 0.10 -16.98 37.77
C PRO A 468 -0.92 -18.10 38.03
N ALA A 469 -2.19 -17.77 38.32
CA ALA A 469 -3.23 -18.76 38.55
C ALA A 469 -3.47 -19.64 37.31
N ALA A 470 -3.46 -19.05 36.11
CA ALA A 470 -3.58 -19.78 34.85
C ALA A 470 -2.38 -20.72 34.62
N ILE A 471 -1.16 -20.23 34.83
CA ILE A 471 0.07 -21.02 34.68
C ILE A 471 0.08 -22.18 35.69
N ASN A 472 -0.25 -21.92 36.95
CA ASN A 472 -0.32 -22.94 37.99
C ASN A 472 -1.33 -24.04 37.64
N LYS A 473 -2.47 -23.69 37.04
CA LYS A 473 -3.44 -24.69 36.58
C LYS A 473 -2.90 -25.57 35.44
N ILE A 474 -2.12 -25.00 34.53
CA ILE A 474 -1.45 -25.76 33.48
C ILE A 474 -0.39 -26.69 34.08
N LEU A 475 0.41 -26.20 35.03
CA LEU A 475 1.42 -27.00 35.74
C LEU A 475 0.79 -28.12 36.57
N GLU A 476 -0.37 -27.90 37.19
CA GLU A 476 -1.13 -28.92 37.91
C GLU A 476 -1.53 -30.10 37.00
N LEU A 477 -1.90 -29.80 35.75
CA LEU A 477 -2.39 -30.80 34.79
C LEU A 477 -1.27 -31.49 34.00
N HIS A 478 -0.16 -30.80 33.74
CA HIS A 478 0.95 -31.28 32.91
C HIS A 478 2.21 -31.63 33.72
N GLY A 479 2.24 -31.34 35.01
CA GLY A 479 3.37 -31.56 35.91
C GLY A 479 4.24 -30.31 36.11
N GLN A 480 4.89 -30.25 37.28
CA GLN A 480 5.60 -29.06 37.77
C GLN A 480 6.83 -28.66 36.94
N HIS A 481 7.41 -29.59 36.18
CA HIS A 481 8.57 -29.34 35.32
C HIS A 481 8.19 -28.91 33.90
N THR A 482 6.89 -28.74 33.61
CA THR A 482 6.42 -28.34 32.29
C THR A 482 6.76 -26.88 32.03
N THR A 483 7.28 -26.63 30.83
CA THR A 483 7.51 -25.27 30.32
C THR A 483 6.45 -24.89 29.30
N ILE A 484 5.97 -23.66 29.34
CA ILE A 484 4.81 -23.16 28.60
C ILE A 484 5.29 -22.08 27.62
N HIS A 485 4.79 -22.07 26.39
CA HIS A 485 4.96 -20.94 25.48
C HIS A 485 3.88 -19.89 25.75
N VAL A 486 4.23 -18.61 25.79
CA VAL A 486 3.26 -17.54 26.02
C VAL A 486 3.17 -16.61 24.81
N VAL A 487 1.96 -16.39 24.31
CA VAL A 487 1.68 -15.37 23.30
C VAL A 487 0.75 -14.33 23.91
N ALA A 488 1.18 -13.08 23.92
CA ALA A 488 0.48 -11.99 24.58
C ALA A 488 0.24 -10.80 23.64
N HIS A 489 -0.89 -10.13 23.82
CA HIS A 489 -1.30 -8.98 23.02
C HIS A 489 -1.70 -7.81 23.91
N CYS A 490 -1.31 -6.58 23.54
CA CYS A 490 -1.74 -5.36 24.21
C CYS A 490 -1.58 -5.45 25.74
N VAL A 491 -2.67 -5.29 26.52
CA VAL A 491 -2.66 -5.41 27.99
C VAL A 491 -2.17 -6.77 28.49
N GLY A 492 -2.43 -7.87 27.77
CA GLY A 492 -1.87 -9.18 28.10
C GLY A 492 -0.34 -9.18 28.11
N GLY A 493 0.29 -8.42 27.20
CA GLY A 493 1.74 -8.24 27.18
C GLY A 493 2.25 -7.43 28.37
N LEU A 494 1.51 -6.42 28.82
CA LEU A 494 1.85 -5.69 30.06
C LEU A 494 1.75 -6.61 31.28
N ALA A 495 0.66 -7.38 31.38
CA ALA A 495 0.37 -8.25 32.51
C ALA A 495 1.41 -9.38 32.66
N VAL A 496 1.82 -10.04 31.56
CA VAL A 496 2.84 -11.10 31.65
C VAL A 496 4.21 -10.56 32.03
N HIS A 497 4.59 -9.37 31.57
CA HIS A 497 5.85 -8.75 32.00
C HIS A 497 5.79 -8.34 33.47
N ILE A 498 4.65 -7.85 33.96
CA ILE A 498 4.43 -7.63 35.40
C ILE A 498 4.55 -8.94 36.18
N ALA A 499 3.97 -10.04 35.68
CA ALA A 499 4.03 -11.34 36.33
C ALA A 499 5.48 -11.87 36.47
N LEU A 500 6.26 -11.78 35.39
CA LEU A 500 7.65 -12.26 35.34
C LEU A 500 8.61 -11.34 36.09
N MET A 501 8.62 -10.04 35.77
CA MET A 501 9.51 -9.07 36.42
C MET A 501 9.11 -8.80 37.88
N GLY A 502 7.83 -8.97 38.23
CA GLY A 502 7.36 -8.94 39.62
C GLY A 502 7.74 -10.18 40.44
N GLY A 503 8.23 -11.24 39.78
CA GLY A 503 8.60 -12.50 40.44
C GLY A 503 7.40 -13.37 40.83
N HIS A 504 6.22 -13.10 40.28
CA HIS A 504 5.00 -13.90 40.49
C HIS A 504 4.99 -15.17 39.63
N VAL A 505 5.76 -15.17 38.53
CA VAL A 505 6.01 -16.33 37.68
C VAL A 505 7.51 -16.47 37.48
N SER A 506 8.03 -17.68 37.68
CA SER A 506 9.42 -17.98 37.35
C SER A 506 9.60 -18.15 35.84
N SER A 507 10.64 -17.53 35.28
CA SER A 507 11.02 -17.74 33.87
C SER A 507 11.33 -19.19 33.53
N ALA A 508 11.68 -20.01 34.53
CA ALA A 508 11.94 -21.44 34.35
C ALA A 508 10.71 -22.22 33.83
N HIS A 509 9.49 -21.73 34.08
CA HIS A 509 8.26 -22.33 33.55
C HIS A 509 7.88 -21.78 32.16
N ILE A 510 8.61 -20.81 31.61
CA ILE A 510 8.31 -20.19 30.31
C ILE A 510 9.35 -20.62 29.28
N ALA A 511 8.90 -21.35 28.25
CA ALA A 511 9.77 -21.79 27.15
C ALA A 511 10.10 -20.65 26.18
N SER A 512 9.13 -19.80 25.87
CA SER A 512 9.31 -18.58 25.07
C SER A 512 8.17 -17.59 25.28
N LEU A 513 8.43 -16.31 25.00
CA LEU A 513 7.46 -15.23 25.13
C LEU A 513 7.36 -14.41 23.84
N SER A 514 6.19 -14.47 23.18
CA SER A 514 5.87 -13.64 22.02
C SER A 514 4.89 -12.54 22.40
N CYS A 515 5.22 -11.27 22.14
CA CYS A 515 4.35 -10.14 22.43
C CYS A 515 4.05 -9.30 21.19
N THR A 516 2.78 -8.96 20.99
CA THR A 516 2.29 -8.18 19.84
C THR A 516 1.82 -6.79 20.28
N ASN A 517 2.46 -5.75 19.75
CA ASN A 517 2.24 -4.32 20.06
C ASN A 517 2.16 -4.02 21.57
N SER A 518 2.90 -4.76 22.38
CA SER A 518 3.08 -4.51 23.81
C SER A 518 4.30 -5.24 24.34
N SER A 519 4.77 -4.82 25.52
CA SER A 519 5.89 -5.42 26.25
C SER A 519 5.95 -4.83 27.67
N MET A 520 7.09 -4.85 28.36
CA MET A 520 7.32 -3.97 29.52
C MET A 520 7.28 -2.48 29.16
N PHE A 521 7.44 -2.14 27.88
CA PHE A 521 7.22 -0.80 27.33
C PHE A 521 5.86 -0.71 26.65
N PHE A 522 5.29 0.51 26.66
CA PHE A 522 4.03 0.82 25.99
C PHE A 522 4.02 2.29 25.54
N LYS A 523 4.57 2.52 24.35
CA LYS A 523 4.69 3.85 23.73
C LYS A 523 3.51 4.09 22.81
N LEU A 524 2.64 5.01 23.21
CA LEU A 524 1.51 5.44 22.40
C LEU A 524 1.93 6.48 21.36
N ASN A 525 1.18 6.57 20.28
CA ASN A 525 1.35 7.67 19.32
C ASN A 525 0.96 9.04 19.93
N ALA A 526 1.37 10.13 19.28
CA ALA A 526 1.18 11.48 19.80
C ALA A 526 -0.29 11.83 20.11
N SER A 527 -1.23 11.41 19.27
CA SER A 527 -2.66 11.70 19.46
C SER A 527 -3.25 10.96 20.66
N SER A 528 -2.89 9.69 20.85
CA SER A 528 -3.33 8.88 21.99
C SER A 528 -2.65 9.33 23.28
N MET A 529 -1.37 9.75 23.22
CA MET A 529 -0.67 10.36 24.35
C MET A 529 -1.35 11.66 24.81
N PHE A 530 -1.73 12.52 23.87
CA PHE A 530 -2.45 13.76 24.18
C PHE A 530 -3.78 13.47 24.89
N LYS A 531 -4.55 12.46 24.45
CA LYS A 531 -5.77 12.01 25.13
C LYS A 531 -5.51 11.54 26.57
N MET A 532 -4.40 10.83 26.80
CA MET A 532 -4.01 10.38 28.14
C MET A 532 -3.55 11.53 29.06
N TRP A 533 -3.06 12.64 28.50
CA TRP A 533 -2.71 13.83 29.27
C TRP A 533 -3.94 14.57 29.76
N LEU A 534 -4.96 14.72 28.91
CA LEU A 534 -6.25 15.31 29.28
C LEU A 534 -6.89 14.56 30.46
N PRO A 535 -7.69 15.22 31.31
CA PRO A 535 -8.37 14.60 32.44
C PRO A 535 -9.59 13.74 32.04
N LEU A 536 -9.60 13.16 30.83
CA LEU A 536 -10.71 12.37 30.29
C LEU A 536 -10.98 11.11 31.11
N ILE A 537 -9.93 10.38 31.50
CA ILE A 537 -10.09 9.16 32.30
C ILE A 537 -10.61 9.46 33.71
N PRO A 538 -10.02 10.38 34.51
CA PRO A 538 -10.59 10.76 35.80
C PRO A 538 -12.06 11.21 35.71
N LEU A 539 -12.39 12.06 34.75
CA LEU A 539 -13.77 12.53 34.54
C LEU A 539 -14.71 11.35 34.19
N SER A 540 -14.26 10.45 33.32
CA SER A 540 -15.04 9.26 32.95
C SER A 540 -15.28 8.34 34.14
N MET A 541 -14.28 8.15 35.02
CA MET A 541 -14.45 7.36 36.25
C MET A 541 -15.47 7.99 37.21
N VAL A 542 -15.47 9.33 37.34
CA VAL A 542 -16.47 10.05 38.15
C VAL A 542 -17.88 9.86 37.58
N ILE A 543 -18.04 9.94 36.25
CA ILE A 543 -19.33 9.74 35.60
C ILE A 543 -19.83 8.29 35.77
N LEU A 544 -18.95 7.29 35.66
CA LEU A 544 -19.31 5.87 35.87
C LEU A 544 -19.71 5.57 37.32
N GLY A 545 -19.05 6.20 38.30
CA GLY A 545 -19.32 5.97 39.72
C GLY A 545 -18.97 4.53 40.14
N LYS A 546 -19.92 3.83 40.78
CA LYS A 546 -19.71 2.47 41.30
C LYS A 546 -19.71 1.38 40.24
N ASN A 547 -20.41 1.59 39.12
CA ASN A 547 -20.45 0.63 38.01
C ASN A 547 -19.48 1.10 36.92
N LYS A 548 -18.28 0.52 36.92
CA LYS A 548 -17.21 0.86 35.97
C LYS A 548 -17.23 -0.02 34.73
N ILE A 549 -18.27 -0.82 34.51
CA ILE A 549 -18.41 -1.64 33.31
C ILE A 549 -19.32 -0.87 32.34
N LEU A 550 -18.72 -0.38 31.26
CA LEU A 550 -19.44 0.32 30.22
C LEU A 550 -20.06 -0.71 29.27
N PRO A 551 -21.39 -0.84 29.18
CA PRO A 551 -21.99 -1.65 28.13
C PRO A 551 -21.78 -0.97 26.78
N LEU A 552 -21.48 -1.73 25.73
CA LEU A 552 -21.25 -1.16 24.39
C LEU A 552 -22.44 -1.34 23.46
N LEU A 553 -23.12 -2.50 23.53
CA LEU A 553 -24.31 -2.80 22.72
C LEU A 553 -25.44 -1.79 22.96
N GLU A 554 -26.02 -1.25 21.89
CA GLU A 554 -27.15 -0.32 21.99
C GLU A 554 -28.40 -0.94 22.65
N THR A 555 -28.60 -2.24 22.46
CA THR A 555 -29.73 -3.00 23.02
C THR A 555 -29.59 -3.28 24.51
N SER A 556 -28.42 -3.03 25.10
CA SER A 556 -28.17 -3.29 26.52
C SER A 556 -28.87 -2.26 27.43
N LYS A 557 -29.21 -2.68 28.66
CA LYS A 557 -29.73 -1.78 29.71
C LYS A 557 -28.63 -0.82 30.19
N ALA A 558 -28.34 0.22 29.42
CA ALA A 558 -27.35 1.26 29.76
C ALA A 558 -27.98 2.36 30.63
N SER A 559 -27.29 2.76 31.70
CA SER A 559 -27.68 3.91 32.53
C SER A 559 -27.59 5.23 31.74
N ARG A 560 -28.26 6.30 32.20
CA ARG A 560 -28.13 7.64 31.60
C ARG A 560 -26.67 8.12 31.56
N ARG A 561 -25.88 7.75 32.57
CA ARG A 561 -24.44 8.10 32.66
C ARG A 561 -23.61 7.33 31.63
N HIS A 562 -23.92 6.05 31.40
CA HIS A 562 -23.27 5.25 30.35
C HIS A 562 -23.56 5.83 28.96
N ARG A 563 -24.81 6.20 28.68
CA ARG A 563 -25.20 6.82 27.40
C ARG A 563 -24.49 8.15 27.16
N LEU A 564 -24.32 8.95 28.21
CA LEU A 564 -23.55 10.20 28.14
C LEU A 564 -22.09 9.94 27.74
N LEU A 565 -21.43 8.96 28.36
CA LEU A 565 -20.04 8.61 28.01
C LEU A 565 -19.91 8.04 26.59
N GLN A 566 -20.83 7.18 26.17
CA GLN A 566 -20.88 6.67 24.80
C GLN A 566 -21.04 7.84 23.80
N TYR A 567 -21.92 8.79 24.10
CA TYR A 567 -22.10 9.98 23.27
C TYR A 567 -20.79 10.79 23.18
N ILE A 568 -20.16 11.11 24.32
CA ILE A 568 -18.89 11.84 24.35
C ILE A 568 -17.82 11.10 23.54
N ALA A 569 -17.67 9.79 23.71
CA ALA A 569 -16.68 8.98 22.99
C ALA A 569 -16.85 9.07 21.46
N ARG A 570 -18.08 9.11 20.95
CA ARG A 570 -18.36 9.22 19.50
C ARG A 570 -17.88 10.54 18.88
N TRP A 571 -17.73 11.59 19.67
CA TRP A 571 -17.25 12.90 19.23
C TRP A 571 -15.74 13.07 19.33
N ILE A 572 -15.04 12.14 19.99
CA ILE A 572 -13.58 12.20 20.11
C ILE A 572 -12.95 11.98 18.72
N PRO A 573 -12.09 12.90 18.25
CA PRO A 573 -11.40 12.77 16.96
C PRO A 573 -10.54 11.51 16.85
N ARG A 574 -10.52 10.92 15.65
CA ARG A 574 -9.89 9.62 15.35
C ARG A 574 -9.52 9.53 13.85
N CYS A 575 -8.57 8.67 13.49
CA CYS A 575 -8.05 8.58 12.13
C CYS A 575 -9.09 8.02 11.13
N GLU A 576 -9.83 6.97 11.50
CA GLU A 576 -10.84 6.33 10.64
C GLU A 576 -12.19 6.20 11.34
N ARG A 577 -13.28 6.38 10.59
CA ARG A 577 -14.66 6.21 11.08
C ARG A 577 -15.40 5.14 10.32
N CYS A 578 -16.35 4.47 10.99
CA CYS A 578 -17.28 3.54 10.37
C CYS A 578 -18.72 3.79 10.83
N THR A 579 -19.70 3.12 10.22
CA THR A 579 -21.13 3.32 10.55
C THR A 579 -21.59 2.50 11.75
N CYS A 580 -20.76 1.61 12.31
CA CYS A 580 -21.09 0.84 13.50
C CYS A 580 -20.93 1.70 14.76
N ASN A 581 -22.03 1.93 15.48
CA ASN A 581 -22.02 2.77 16.67
C ASN A 581 -21.12 2.22 17.79
N GLU A 582 -21.07 0.90 17.98
CA GLU A 582 -20.21 0.27 18.98
C GLU A 582 -18.73 0.45 18.68
N CYS A 583 -18.34 0.30 17.40
CA CYS A 583 -16.98 0.59 16.94
C CYS A 583 -16.63 2.06 17.13
N GLU A 584 -17.57 2.97 16.85
CA GLU A 584 -17.37 4.41 17.03
C GLU A 584 -17.16 4.80 18.51
N VAL A 585 -17.88 4.15 19.44
CA VAL A 585 -17.69 4.34 20.89
C VAL A 585 -16.35 3.76 21.33
N PHE A 586 -16.06 2.50 20.96
CA PHE A 586 -14.82 1.82 21.34
C PHE A 586 -13.59 2.58 20.84
N SER A 587 -13.60 2.98 19.57
CA SER A 587 -12.55 3.78 18.95
C SER A 587 -12.45 5.20 19.53
N GLY A 588 -13.54 5.73 20.07
CA GLY A 588 -13.51 6.99 20.82
C GLY A 588 -12.71 6.90 22.12
N ILE A 589 -12.85 5.78 22.84
CA ILE A 589 -12.20 5.53 24.13
C ILE A 589 -10.71 5.21 23.95
N PHE A 590 -10.38 4.28 23.05
CA PHE A 590 -8.99 3.84 22.86
C PHE A 590 -8.25 4.64 21.79
N GLY A 591 -8.95 5.18 20.79
CA GLY A 591 -8.39 5.43 19.45
C GLY A 591 -8.72 4.27 18.51
N ASN A 592 -8.43 4.43 17.22
CA ASN A 592 -8.54 3.30 16.29
C ASN A 592 -7.55 2.21 16.72
N THR A 593 -7.99 0.95 16.80
CA THR A 593 -7.14 -0.19 17.21
C THR A 593 -6.79 -1.11 16.05
N PHE A 594 -7.38 -0.91 14.89
CA PHE A 594 -7.09 -1.64 13.65
C PHE A 594 -7.40 -0.74 12.47
N TRP A 595 -6.79 -1.04 11.32
CA TRP A 595 -7.18 -0.47 10.04
C TRP A 595 -8.38 -1.24 9.50
N HIS A 596 -9.48 -0.56 9.21
CA HIS A 596 -10.69 -1.26 8.73
C HIS A 596 -10.45 -1.99 7.41
N GLU A 597 -9.48 -1.54 6.60
CA GLU A 597 -9.10 -2.23 5.36
C GLU A 597 -8.52 -3.62 5.59
N ASN A 598 -7.92 -3.90 6.76
CA ASN A 598 -7.34 -5.21 7.10
C ASN A 598 -8.36 -6.18 7.72
N ILE A 599 -9.55 -5.70 8.10
CA ILE A 599 -10.56 -6.49 8.80
C ILE A 599 -11.70 -6.88 7.86
N SER A 600 -12.08 -8.15 7.90
CA SER A 600 -13.23 -8.65 7.12
C SER A 600 -14.54 -8.04 7.64
N PRO A 601 -15.56 -7.82 6.78
CA PRO A 601 -16.86 -7.34 7.22
C PRO A 601 -17.52 -8.25 8.28
N SER A 602 -17.33 -9.58 8.18
CA SER A 602 -17.85 -10.57 9.14
C SER A 602 -17.15 -10.46 10.49
N MET A 603 -15.83 -10.34 10.50
CA MET A 603 -15.05 -10.17 11.73
C MET A 603 -15.37 -8.85 12.41
N HIS A 604 -15.47 -7.75 11.66
CA HIS A 604 -15.85 -6.45 12.20
C HIS A 604 -17.24 -6.49 12.86
N TYR A 605 -18.21 -7.19 12.24
CA TYR A 605 -19.53 -7.39 12.80
C TYR A 605 -19.48 -8.22 14.09
N TRP A 606 -18.87 -9.41 14.04
CA TRP A 606 -18.76 -10.32 15.19
C TRP A 606 -18.04 -9.66 16.38
N LEU A 607 -16.92 -8.98 16.12
CA LEU A 607 -16.13 -8.31 17.13
C LEU A 607 -16.96 -7.30 17.93
N HIS A 608 -17.77 -6.47 17.26
CA HIS A 608 -18.51 -5.39 17.92
C HIS A 608 -19.92 -5.77 18.37
N LYS A 609 -20.56 -6.76 17.74
CA LYS A 609 -21.93 -7.17 18.07
C LYS A 609 -22.00 -8.39 18.98
N GLU A 610 -21.00 -9.25 18.97
CA GLU A 610 -21.01 -10.51 19.73
C GLU A 610 -19.89 -10.60 20.77
N SER A 611 -18.65 -10.23 20.42
CA SER A 611 -17.51 -10.34 21.34
C SER A 611 -17.45 -9.17 22.33
N LEU A 612 -17.45 -7.93 21.84
CA LEU A 612 -17.29 -6.70 22.63
C LEU A 612 -18.61 -6.16 23.19
N THR A 613 -19.30 -6.96 24.00
CA THR A 613 -20.58 -6.55 24.57
C THR A 613 -20.45 -5.58 25.75
N ARG A 614 -19.35 -5.70 26.52
CA ARG A 614 -19.07 -4.98 27.76
C ARG A 614 -17.60 -4.57 27.79
N LEU A 615 -17.32 -3.39 28.32
CA LEU A 615 -15.97 -2.85 28.47
C LEU A 615 -15.68 -2.49 29.93
N PRO A 616 -14.85 -3.27 30.63
CA PRO A 616 -14.39 -2.90 31.97
C PRO A 616 -13.47 -1.68 31.91
N MET A 617 -13.90 -0.60 32.57
CA MET A 617 -13.15 0.66 32.59
C MET A 617 -12.27 0.81 33.84
N ALA A 618 -12.32 -0.14 34.77
CA ALA A 618 -11.66 -0.07 36.08
C ALA A 618 -10.14 0.07 35.99
N THR A 619 -9.51 -0.48 34.95
CA THR A 619 -8.06 -0.48 34.74
C THR A 619 -7.51 0.78 34.09
N PHE A 620 -8.36 1.62 33.48
CA PHE A 620 -7.90 2.80 32.76
C PHE A 620 -7.09 3.80 33.60
N PRO A 621 -7.40 4.03 34.90
CA PRO A 621 -6.55 4.85 35.75
C PRO A 621 -5.11 4.33 35.84
N HIS A 622 -4.93 3.02 35.99
CA HIS A 622 -3.59 2.42 36.00
C HIS A 622 -2.95 2.42 34.60
N LEU A 623 -3.71 2.08 33.55
CA LEU A 623 -3.25 2.17 32.17
C LEU A 623 -2.75 3.58 31.83
N ARG A 624 -3.44 4.63 32.29
CA ARG A 624 -3.01 6.02 32.12
C ARG A 624 -1.65 6.29 32.76
N LYS A 625 -1.35 5.70 33.93
CA LYS A 625 -0.04 5.82 34.58
C LYS A 625 1.05 5.13 33.74
N ILE A 626 0.80 3.89 33.29
CA ILE A 626 1.69 3.13 32.40
C ILE A 626 1.97 3.91 31.11
N CYS A 627 0.93 4.40 30.44
CA CYS A 627 1.08 5.17 29.20
C CYS A 627 1.87 6.47 29.41
N LYS A 628 1.69 7.15 30.55
CA LYS A 628 2.44 8.37 30.88
C LYS A 628 3.92 8.09 31.17
N ALA A 629 4.23 6.98 31.85
CA ALA A 629 5.61 6.54 32.06
C ALA A 629 6.25 6.01 30.77
N GLY A 630 5.44 5.39 29.90
CA GLY A 630 5.87 4.67 28.70
C GLY A 630 6.37 3.25 28.98
N PHE A 631 6.26 2.77 30.22
CA PHE A 631 6.65 1.44 30.68
C PHE A 631 5.78 1.00 31.87
N ILE A 632 5.81 -0.29 32.20
CA ILE A 632 5.01 -0.86 33.29
C ILE A 632 5.42 -0.29 34.66
N VAL A 633 4.42 0.07 35.46
CA VAL A 633 4.58 0.63 36.81
C VAL A 633 3.65 -0.09 37.78
N ASP A 634 3.89 0.06 39.08
CA ASP A 634 2.95 -0.42 40.10
C ASP A 634 1.69 0.45 40.18
N ASN A 635 0.69 0.02 40.97
CA ASN A 635 -0.54 0.78 41.18
C ASN A 635 -0.30 2.20 41.73
N ASN A 636 0.80 2.46 42.41
CA ASN A 636 1.16 3.80 42.88
C ASN A 636 1.75 4.66 41.75
N GLY A 637 2.39 4.02 40.76
CA GLY A 637 3.04 4.64 39.62
C GLY A 637 4.58 4.57 39.68
N ASN A 638 5.15 3.76 40.57
CA ASN A 638 6.59 3.62 40.72
C ASN A 638 7.16 2.54 39.79
N ASN A 639 8.44 2.69 39.45
CA ASN A 639 9.18 1.70 38.66
C ASN A 639 9.61 0.52 39.55
N SER A 640 8.68 -0.39 39.81
CA SER A 640 8.91 -1.57 40.66
C SER A 640 9.31 -2.82 39.86
N TYR A 641 9.23 -2.76 38.52
CA TYR A 641 9.36 -3.93 37.65
C TYR A 641 10.61 -3.91 36.78
N LEU A 642 10.91 -2.79 36.09
CA LEU A 642 12.03 -2.76 35.15
C LEU A 642 13.37 -2.95 35.88
N ILE A 643 13.46 -2.63 37.16
CA ILE A 643 14.67 -2.86 37.98
C ILE A 643 15.05 -4.33 38.12
N HIS A 644 14.20 -5.27 37.69
CA HIS A 644 14.41 -6.72 37.77
C HIS A 644 14.54 -7.42 36.41
N PRO A 645 15.46 -7.00 35.52
CA PRO A 645 15.62 -7.66 34.22
C PRO A 645 16.15 -9.10 34.35
N GLU A 646 16.80 -9.45 35.48
CA GLU A 646 17.30 -10.80 35.78
C GLU A 646 16.20 -11.87 35.73
N ARG A 647 14.96 -11.49 36.01
CA ARG A 647 13.79 -12.39 36.06
C ARG A 647 13.21 -12.70 34.67
N MET A 648 13.68 -12.02 33.63
CA MET A 648 13.29 -12.23 32.24
C MET A 648 14.32 -13.08 31.48
N ALA A 649 14.97 -14.02 32.17
CA ALA A 649 15.94 -14.97 31.61
C ALA A 649 15.24 -16.03 30.72
N LEU A 650 14.70 -15.61 29.58
CA LEU A 650 13.97 -16.43 28.61
C LEU A 650 13.99 -15.83 27.18
N PRO A 651 13.80 -16.64 26.12
CA PRO A 651 13.71 -16.14 24.75
C PRO A 651 12.47 -15.27 24.52
N THR A 652 12.63 -14.13 23.84
CA THR A 652 11.51 -13.21 23.56
C THR A 652 11.40 -12.82 22.09
N LEU A 653 10.17 -12.68 21.60
CA LEU A 653 9.84 -12.10 20.31
C LEU A 653 8.90 -10.90 20.50
N TYR A 654 9.29 -9.74 19.96
CA TYR A 654 8.45 -8.54 19.94
C TYR A 654 7.99 -8.23 18.52
N ILE A 655 6.69 -8.27 18.27
CA ILE A 655 6.08 -7.96 16.98
C ILE A 655 5.32 -6.63 17.10
N SER A 656 5.51 -5.70 16.18
CA SER A 656 4.72 -4.48 16.08
C SER A 656 4.17 -4.25 14.68
N GLY A 657 3.05 -3.58 14.56
CA GLY A 657 2.56 -3.12 13.26
C GLY A 657 3.31 -1.88 12.81
N GLY A 658 3.67 -1.79 11.53
CA GLY A 658 4.39 -0.64 10.97
C GLY A 658 3.55 0.64 10.87
N ARG A 659 2.21 0.55 10.91
CA ARG A 659 1.30 1.71 10.83
C ARG A 659 0.70 2.05 12.18
N SER A 660 1.37 2.93 12.92
CA SER A 660 0.97 3.39 14.25
C SER A 660 -0.47 3.92 14.32
N LEU A 661 -1.36 3.20 15.00
CA LEU A 661 -2.73 3.65 15.30
C LEU A 661 -2.94 3.97 16.79
N LEU A 662 -2.41 3.12 17.65
CA LEU A 662 -2.48 3.25 19.11
C LEU A 662 -1.07 3.27 19.70
N VAL A 663 -0.31 2.22 19.42
CA VAL A 663 1.06 1.97 19.90
C VAL A 663 2.03 2.12 18.73
N THR A 664 3.23 2.65 19.00
CA THR A 664 4.28 2.84 17.99
C THR A 664 5.27 1.67 17.95
N PRO A 665 5.97 1.44 16.81
CA PRO A 665 7.06 0.47 16.69
C PRO A 665 8.20 0.66 17.71
N GLU A 666 8.33 1.86 18.30
CA GLU A 666 9.27 2.11 19.40
C GLU A 666 9.04 1.18 20.60
N THR A 667 7.80 0.74 20.81
CA THR A 667 7.46 -0.21 21.89
C THR A 667 8.23 -1.51 21.76
N SER A 668 8.23 -2.11 20.57
CA SER A 668 8.96 -3.36 20.31
C SER A 668 10.47 -3.11 20.24
N PHE A 669 10.90 -1.94 19.75
CA PHE A 669 12.31 -1.53 19.69
C PHE A 669 12.93 -1.42 21.08
N LEU A 670 12.30 -0.67 21.98
CA LEU A 670 12.79 -0.47 23.34
C LEU A 670 12.85 -1.80 24.10
N ALA A 671 11.83 -2.64 23.98
CA ALA A 671 11.81 -3.96 24.63
C ALA A 671 12.94 -4.86 24.12
N HIS A 672 13.13 -4.92 22.81
CA HIS A 672 14.20 -5.69 22.19
C HIS A 672 15.58 -5.21 22.62
N LYS A 673 15.82 -3.90 22.58
CA LYS A 673 17.09 -3.28 23.00
C LYS A 673 17.36 -3.53 24.49
N TYR A 674 16.34 -3.38 25.32
CA TYR A 674 16.41 -3.62 26.76
C TYR A 674 16.79 -5.07 27.07
N MET A 675 16.11 -6.03 26.44
CA MET A 675 16.38 -7.45 26.65
C MET A 675 17.73 -7.88 26.10
N LYS A 676 18.14 -7.39 24.92
CA LYS A 676 19.50 -7.64 24.39
C LYS A 676 20.60 -7.11 25.33
N LEU A 677 20.36 -5.99 26.00
CA LEU A 677 21.32 -5.39 26.92
C LEU A 677 21.43 -6.18 28.22
N HIS A 678 20.30 -6.57 28.82
CA HIS A 678 20.29 -7.16 30.16
C HIS A 678 20.26 -8.70 30.19
N GLN A 679 19.84 -9.35 29.11
CA GLN A 679 19.75 -10.81 28.99
C GLN A 679 20.39 -11.35 27.69
N PRO A 680 21.65 -10.98 27.38
CA PRO A 680 22.28 -11.32 26.10
C PRO A 680 22.45 -12.84 25.85
N ALA A 681 22.34 -13.66 26.90
CA ALA A 681 22.43 -15.12 26.81
C ALA A 681 21.21 -15.76 26.11
N PHE A 682 20.10 -15.03 25.98
CA PHE A 682 18.86 -15.51 25.36
C PHE A 682 18.63 -14.89 23.99
N ARG A 683 17.86 -15.60 23.17
CA ARG A 683 17.48 -15.13 21.83
C ARG A 683 16.36 -14.09 21.95
N HIS A 684 16.65 -12.88 21.49
CA HIS A 684 15.70 -11.77 21.45
C HIS A 684 15.50 -11.28 20.02
N GLU A 685 14.26 -11.32 19.56
CA GLU A 685 13.85 -10.98 18.18
C GLU A 685 12.87 -9.81 18.16
N ARG A 686 12.93 -9.02 17.08
CA ARG A 686 12.00 -7.93 16.80
C ARG A 686 11.54 -8.02 15.35
N ILE A 687 10.25 -7.84 15.13
CA ILE A 687 9.63 -7.82 13.80
C ILE A 687 8.66 -6.65 13.70
N VAL A 688 8.75 -5.89 12.61
CA VAL A 688 7.79 -4.84 12.26
C VAL A 688 7.04 -5.30 11.01
N VAL A 689 5.72 -5.46 11.13
CA VAL A 689 4.88 -5.97 10.03
C VAL A 689 4.24 -4.80 9.30
N GLU A 690 4.69 -4.57 8.07
CA GLU A 690 4.22 -3.46 7.23
C GLU A 690 2.74 -3.56 6.87
N GLY A 691 2.04 -2.42 6.92
CA GLY A 691 0.61 -2.35 6.59
C GLY A 691 -0.35 -2.66 7.74
N PHE A 692 0.15 -3.20 8.85
CA PHE A 692 -0.65 -3.51 10.05
C PHE A 692 -0.54 -2.42 11.11
N GLY A 693 -1.60 -2.29 11.91
CA GLY A 693 -1.73 -1.37 13.04
C GLY A 693 -1.54 -2.06 14.39
N HIS A 694 -2.56 -2.06 15.25
CA HIS A 694 -2.47 -2.56 16.62
C HIS A 694 -2.99 -4.01 16.77
N SER A 695 -4.31 -4.20 16.72
CA SER A 695 -4.97 -5.50 16.92
C SER A 695 -5.11 -6.30 15.62
N ASP A 696 -5.11 -5.62 14.48
CA ASP A 696 -5.15 -6.26 13.16
C ASP A 696 -3.96 -7.20 12.90
N LEU A 697 -2.89 -7.15 13.70
CA LEU A 697 -1.85 -8.19 13.70
C LEU A 697 -2.38 -9.60 14.00
N LEU A 698 -3.48 -9.70 14.75
CA LEU A 698 -4.06 -10.97 15.17
C LEU A 698 -5.43 -11.21 14.56
N ILE A 699 -6.21 -10.14 14.36
CA ILE A 699 -7.60 -10.22 13.86
C ILE A 699 -7.76 -9.88 12.38
N GLY A 700 -6.69 -9.50 11.69
CA GLY A 700 -6.74 -9.16 10.26
C GLY A 700 -6.79 -10.37 9.35
N GLU A 701 -7.40 -10.23 8.17
CA GLU A 701 -7.58 -11.31 7.18
C GLU A 701 -6.25 -11.97 6.78
N GLU A 702 -5.19 -11.18 6.64
CA GLU A 702 -3.86 -11.64 6.21
C GLU A 702 -2.92 -11.97 7.39
N SER A 703 -3.42 -11.97 8.64
CA SER A 703 -2.58 -12.22 9.83
C SER A 703 -1.95 -13.60 9.81
N TYR A 704 -2.68 -14.60 9.30
CA TYR A 704 -2.18 -15.98 9.23
C TYR A 704 -1.02 -16.16 8.24
N GLU A 705 -0.90 -15.29 7.24
CA GLU A 705 0.21 -15.33 6.27
C GLU A 705 1.39 -14.48 6.72
N LYS A 706 1.12 -13.34 7.36
CA LYS A 706 2.13 -12.30 7.61
C LYS A 706 2.61 -12.20 9.05
N VAL A 707 1.85 -12.72 10.02
CA VAL A 707 2.17 -12.57 11.46
C VAL A 707 2.37 -13.91 12.13
N PHE A 708 1.46 -14.86 11.96
CA PHE A 708 1.51 -16.15 12.67
C PHE A 708 2.78 -16.97 12.37
N PRO A 709 3.35 -16.97 11.14
CA PRO A 709 4.58 -17.71 10.87
C PRO A 709 5.77 -17.27 11.74
N HIS A 710 5.82 -16.00 12.11
CA HIS A 710 6.85 -15.48 13.01
C HIS A 710 6.71 -16.01 14.44
N ILE A 711 5.47 -16.09 14.95
CA ILE A 711 5.16 -16.67 16.26
C ILE A 711 5.54 -18.15 16.28
N LEU A 712 5.14 -18.90 15.25
CA LEU A 712 5.46 -20.32 15.11
C LEU A 712 6.97 -20.57 15.00
N SER A 713 7.68 -19.79 14.19
CA SER A 713 9.14 -19.88 14.04
C SER A 713 9.86 -19.69 15.38
N HIS A 714 9.41 -18.73 16.19
CA HIS A 714 9.98 -18.48 17.51
C HIS A 714 9.67 -19.61 18.51
N ILE A 715 8.46 -20.18 18.47
CA ILE A 715 8.08 -21.35 19.27
C ILE A 715 8.98 -22.56 18.92
N ARG A 716 9.12 -22.88 17.62
CA ARG A 716 9.95 -24.00 17.14
C ARG A 716 11.42 -23.83 17.53
N SER A 717 11.99 -22.64 17.29
CA SER A 717 13.38 -22.33 17.63
C SER A 717 13.69 -22.48 19.14
N SER A 718 12.69 -22.25 19.99
CA SER A 718 12.84 -22.36 21.45
C SER A 718 12.67 -23.80 21.95
N ALA A 719 12.08 -24.69 21.14
CA ALA A 719 11.91 -26.10 21.46
C ALA A 719 13.18 -26.93 21.19
N GLU A 720 14.03 -26.51 20.26
CA GLU A 720 15.23 -27.22 19.81
C GLU A 720 16.47 -27.06 20.71
N GLY A 721 16.38 -26.22 21.76
CA GLY A 721 17.40 -26.12 22.81
C GLY A 721 18.27 -24.87 22.69
N GLY A 722 18.10 -23.97 23.67
CA GLY A 722 18.98 -22.82 23.87
C GLY A 722 20.37 -23.27 24.35
N LYS A 723 21.28 -23.47 23.40
CA LYS A 723 22.75 -23.33 23.51
C LYS A 723 23.34 -23.74 22.17
N ASN A 724 23.53 -22.76 21.29
CA ASN A 724 24.70 -22.57 20.43
C ASN A 724 24.38 -21.50 19.39
N GLY A 725 25.27 -20.49 19.33
CA GLY A 725 25.43 -19.74 18.10
C GLY A 725 25.95 -20.68 17.01
N GLU A 726 25.57 -20.34 15.78
CA GLU A 726 25.96 -20.94 14.50
C GLU A 726 25.00 -21.95 13.84
N THR A 727 24.73 -21.62 12.57
CA THR A 727 24.16 -22.41 11.47
C THR A 727 22.69 -22.82 11.52
N ILE A 728 21.83 -22.03 10.87
CA ILE A 728 21.08 -22.48 9.66
C ILE A 728 21.06 -21.32 8.66
N ALA A 729 21.83 -21.50 7.58
CA ALA A 729 21.75 -20.69 6.37
C ALA A 729 20.90 -21.47 5.37
N GLU A 730 19.64 -21.05 5.18
CA GLU A 730 18.90 -21.17 3.91
C GLU A 730 17.52 -20.51 4.10
N GLY A 731 17.23 -19.48 3.29
CA GLY A 731 15.98 -18.72 3.37
C GLY A 731 16.13 -17.20 3.57
N ARG A 732 17.21 -16.57 3.08
CA ARG A 732 17.26 -15.09 2.99
C ARG A 732 16.63 -14.62 1.68
N LYS A 733 15.35 -14.24 1.73
CA LYS A 733 14.83 -13.10 0.98
C LYS A 733 14.22 -12.13 1.98
N TYR A 734 14.69 -10.88 1.92
CA TYR A 734 14.44 -9.75 2.83
C TYR A 734 15.29 -9.71 4.10
N GLY A 735 16.00 -8.60 4.27
CA GLY A 735 16.89 -8.33 5.40
C GLY A 735 18.29 -7.94 4.95
N LYS A 736 18.41 -6.78 4.31
CA LYS A 736 19.71 -6.11 4.13
C LYS A 736 19.62 -4.77 4.84
N GLU A 737 19.80 -4.78 6.15
CA GLU A 737 20.17 -3.61 6.93
C GLU A 737 21.15 -4.07 8.01
N SER A 738 22.39 -3.67 7.79
CA SER A 738 23.58 -3.95 8.56
C SER A 738 23.69 -2.98 9.74
N LEU A 739 24.03 -3.54 10.91
CA LEU A 739 24.93 -2.97 11.93
C LEU A 739 25.30 -1.49 11.78
N GLU A 740 24.51 -0.58 12.33
CA GLU A 740 24.96 0.72 12.85
C GLU A 740 24.14 1.10 14.09
N TRP A 741 24.76 1.78 15.05
CA TRP A 741 24.10 2.36 16.23
C TRP A 741 23.27 3.61 15.83
N GLU A 742 22.31 3.44 14.93
CA GLU A 742 21.42 4.52 14.48
C GLU A 742 19.98 4.32 14.97
N ASN A 743 19.23 5.42 14.98
CA ASN A 743 17.84 5.52 15.41
C ASN A 743 16.92 4.55 14.65
N ASP A 744 15.77 4.18 15.25
CA ASP A 744 14.77 3.31 14.60
C ASP A 744 14.42 3.93 13.23
N PRO A 745 14.53 3.21 12.09
CA PRO A 745 14.11 3.73 10.78
C PRO A 745 12.60 4.07 10.73
N TYR A 746 11.86 3.65 11.77
CA TYR A 746 10.47 3.96 12.04
C TYR A 746 10.25 5.04 13.09
N GLU A 747 11.28 5.80 13.50
CA GLU A 747 11.07 7.08 14.17
C GLU A 747 10.06 7.85 13.31
N GLU A 748 8.85 8.04 13.85
CA GLU A 748 7.92 8.98 13.25
C GLU A 748 8.74 10.26 13.08
N TYR A 749 8.81 10.77 11.85
CA TYR A 749 9.05 12.19 11.59
C TYR A 749 7.86 12.97 12.20
N GLY A 750 7.68 12.85 13.52
CA GLY A 750 6.81 13.60 14.40
C GLY A 750 7.42 14.95 14.76
N GLY A 751 8.44 15.39 14.02
CA GLY A 751 8.76 16.80 13.91
C GLY A 751 7.68 17.47 13.08
N PHE A 752 6.61 17.95 13.74
CA PHE A 752 5.80 19.11 13.35
C PHE A 752 5.96 19.53 11.88
N ARG A 753 5.53 18.69 10.93
CA ARG A 753 5.73 18.95 9.49
C ARG A 753 4.56 19.73 8.92
N SER A 754 4.56 21.01 9.29
CA SER A 754 4.09 22.13 8.48
C SER A 754 4.54 23.39 9.22
N TRP A 755 5.50 24.12 8.65
CA TRP A 755 5.88 25.49 9.03
C TRP A 755 4.77 26.51 8.72
N PHE A 756 3.51 26.10 8.86
CA PHE A 756 2.34 26.97 8.81
C PHE A 756 1.56 26.73 10.10
N PRO A 757 1.22 27.79 10.85
CA PRO A 757 0.28 27.70 11.96
C PRO A 757 -0.98 26.94 11.50
N PRO A 758 -1.63 26.13 12.35
CA PRO A 758 -2.91 25.47 12.03
C PRO A 758 -3.93 26.47 11.42
N LEU A 759 -3.89 27.71 11.91
CA LEU A 759 -4.66 28.84 11.42
C LEU A 759 -4.32 29.24 9.97
N ALA A 760 -3.04 29.18 9.58
CA ALA A 760 -2.60 29.45 8.21
C ALA A 760 -2.98 28.32 7.24
N VAL A 761 -2.97 27.06 7.67
CA VAL A 761 -3.46 25.93 6.86
C VAL A 761 -4.98 26.02 6.69
N ILE A 762 -5.71 26.34 7.75
CA ILE A 762 -7.16 26.61 7.69
C ILE A 762 -7.44 27.81 6.79
N LEU A 763 -6.68 28.90 6.90
CA LEU A 763 -6.81 30.09 6.04
C LEU A 763 -6.44 29.81 4.59
N LEU A 764 -5.42 28.98 4.31
CA LEU A 764 -5.05 28.54 2.95
C LEU A 764 -6.10 27.61 2.37
N PHE A 765 -6.68 26.72 3.18
CA PHE A 765 -7.79 25.87 2.77
C PHE A 765 -9.04 26.71 2.51
N LEU A 766 -9.37 27.66 3.39
CA LEU A 766 -10.45 28.63 3.17
C LEU A 766 -10.19 29.50 1.94
N PHE A 767 -8.96 29.98 1.74
CA PHE A 767 -8.57 30.75 0.56
C PHE A 767 -8.63 29.91 -0.72
N PHE A 768 -8.23 28.64 -0.68
CA PHE A 768 -8.43 27.68 -1.75
C PHE A 768 -9.94 27.52 -2.04
N PHE A 769 -10.76 27.37 -1.01
CA PHE A 769 -12.22 27.34 -1.13
C PHE A 769 -12.83 28.62 -1.72
N PHE A 770 -12.34 29.80 -1.30
CA PHE A 770 -12.75 31.10 -1.82
C PHE A 770 -12.32 31.27 -3.28
N SER A 771 -11.09 30.87 -3.63
CA SER A 771 -10.60 30.90 -5.01
C SER A 771 -11.39 29.95 -5.92
N LEU A 772 -11.79 28.76 -5.43
CA LEU A 772 -12.63 27.81 -6.15
C LEU A 772 -14.09 28.28 -6.31
N SER A 773 -14.58 29.18 -5.45
CA SER A 773 -15.95 29.71 -5.53
C SER A 773 -16.06 30.96 -6.40
N CYS A 774 -14.94 31.62 -6.72
CA CYS A 774 -14.86 32.69 -7.71
C CYS A 774 -14.82 32.21 -9.19
N PHE A 775 -14.75 30.89 -9.44
CA PHE A 775 -14.67 30.28 -10.79
C PHE A 775 -15.96 29.58 -11.26
#